data_AF-A0AAX6PIY9-F1
#
_entry.id   AF-A0AAX6PIY9-F1
#
_cell.length_a   1.000
_cell.length_b   1.000
_cell.length_c   1.000
_cell.angle_alpha   90.00
_cell.angle_beta   90.00
_cell.angle_gamma   90.00
#
_symmetry.space_group_name_H-M   'P 1'
#
loop_
_entity.id
_entity.type
_entity.pdbx_description
1 polymer ?
#
loop_
_entity_poly.entity_id
_entity_poly.type
_entity_poly.pdbx_seq_one_letter_code
_entity_poly.pdbx_strand_id
1 'polypeptide(L)'
;MQPAQGSCPGSPPDASPRRVPGLCQGEVDFGGSGKNRGKFVKVPSSVAPSALFNLLLTEWHLPAPNLVVSLVGEERPFPMKAWLRDVLRKGLVKAAQSTGAWILTSGLRVGLARHLGQAVRDHSLASTSTKIRMVAIGIASLGHVLHRRLLDDAQEDTPIHYPEDDGGSQGPLAPLDSNLSHFILVEPGTPGKRDELAELRLRLEEHISQQRTGYGGTGSIEIPVLCLLVNGDPGTLERMSKAVEQAAPWLILAGSGGIADVLAALVNQPHLLVPQVAEKQLREKFPGEHFSWEAILHWTKLLQHITSHPHLLTVYDFKQEASEDLDTVILKALVKACKSHSQEAQDYLDELKLAVAWDRVDIAKSEIFSGDVEWKSCDLEEVMMDALVSNKPEFVRLFVDNGANVADFLTYGRLQQLYRTVAPKSLLFRLLQHKHEEGRLALAGLSAQQSRELSTGSPAFSLHEVSRVLKDFLQDACRGLYQDGWAASRRTVERGPAKRPMGQKWLLDLSQKSKDPWRDLFLWAVLQNRHEMATYFWAMGQEGVAAALAACKILKEMSRLETEAEVARTMREAKYEQLALDLFSECYSNSADRAFALLVRRNRSWSRTTCLHLATEADTKAFFAHDGVQAFLTKIWWGEMATGTPILRLLGAFTCPALIYTNLIIFSEDTPLRTGLEDLQELDSLDMEQSLLCSPGHGVEEPVKMSGAHGSRGPPAAFLLTRWRKFWGAPVTVFLGNVVMYFAFLFLFTYVLLVDFKPPPQGPSGPEVTLYFWVFTLVLEEIRQGFFTAEDTHLVKKFSLYVEDNWNKCDMVAIFLFLVGVVCRMLPSVFEAGRTVLAMDFMVFTLRLIHIFAIHKQLGPKIIIVERMMKDVFFFLFFLSVWLVAYGVATQALLHPHDGRLEWIFRRVLYRPYLQIFGQIPLDEIDEARVNCSVHPLLLEDSPSCPNLYANWLVILLLVTFLLVTNVLLMNLLIAMFSYTFQVVQGNADTFWKFQRYHLIVEYHGRPALAPPLILLSHLSLVLKRVFWKAVQHKREHLERDLPDPLDQKIITWETVQKENFLSNVEKRRRDSEGEVLRKTAHRVDLVAKYLGGLREQEKQIKCLESQVNYCTLLLSSMADTLAPGGAYWSSQNCGGRSWKAPSGHRGAPGGQEHPEAVHPQAPELHGLPHHRSTCPGAPGLAHQ
;
A
#
# COMPACT_ATOMS: atom_id res chain seq x y z
N MET A 1 20.55 43.89 -51.60
CA MET A 1 20.50 43.29 -52.96
C MET A 1 19.31 42.33 -53.02
N GLN A 2 18.81 41.98 -54.20
CA GLN A 2 17.52 41.28 -54.33
C GLN A 2 17.52 39.88 -53.70
N PRO A 3 16.53 39.52 -52.86
CA PRO A 3 16.29 38.14 -52.44
C PRO A 3 15.39 37.40 -53.44
N ALA A 4 15.64 36.10 -53.62
CA ALA A 4 14.73 35.20 -54.35
C ALA A 4 13.64 34.65 -53.42
N GLN A 5 12.48 34.27 -53.99
CA GLN A 5 11.33 33.78 -53.24
C GLN A 5 11.46 32.29 -52.90
N GLY A 6 10.93 31.91 -51.73
CA GLY A 6 10.86 30.53 -51.25
C GLY A 6 9.83 30.41 -50.12
N SER A 7 8.54 30.60 -50.45
CA SER A 7 7.46 30.69 -49.46
C SER A 7 6.79 29.33 -49.19
N CYS A 8 6.87 28.85 -47.95
CA CYS A 8 6.04 27.73 -47.49
C CYS A 8 4.58 28.19 -47.32
N PRO A 9 3.58 27.45 -47.85
CA PRO A 9 2.33 27.26 -47.12
C PRO A 9 2.63 26.35 -45.90
N GLY A 10 1.99 26.47 -44.74
CA GLY A 10 0.65 26.99 -44.52
C GLY A 10 -0.21 25.82 -44.05
N SER A 11 -0.34 25.63 -42.74
CA SER A 11 -1.03 24.48 -42.14
C SER A 11 -2.53 24.48 -42.49
N PRO A 12 -3.13 23.31 -42.76
CA PRO A 12 -4.57 23.20 -42.95
C PRO A 12 -5.32 23.42 -41.62
N PRO A 13 -6.56 23.96 -41.64
CA PRO A 13 -7.40 24.10 -40.46
C PRO A 13 -7.99 22.74 -40.01
N ASP A 14 -8.54 22.71 -38.80
CA ASP A 14 -9.16 21.53 -38.20
C ASP A 14 -10.17 20.85 -39.13
N ALA A 15 -9.86 19.62 -39.51
CA ALA A 15 -10.78 18.73 -40.19
C ALA A 15 -11.34 17.72 -39.17
N SER A 16 -12.66 17.74 -38.98
CA SER A 16 -13.38 16.58 -38.44
C SER A 16 -12.94 15.30 -39.17
N PRO A 17 -12.73 14.17 -38.49
CA PRO A 17 -12.12 12.97 -39.08
C PRO A 17 -12.88 12.55 -40.34
N ARG A 18 -12.24 12.74 -41.49
CA ARG A 18 -12.81 12.36 -42.79
C ARG A 18 -12.79 10.84 -42.87
N ARG A 19 -13.96 10.20 -42.76
CA ARG A 19 -14.17 8.79 -43.10
C ARG A 19 -13.41 8.46 -44.38
N VAL A 20 -12.60 7.40 -44.37
CA VAL A 20 -11.89 6.92 -45.57
C VAL A 20 -12.95 6.43 -46.58
N PRO A 21 -13.10 7.07 -47.76
CA PRO A 21 -14.18 6.70 -48.67
C PRO A 21 -13.95 5.31 -49.26
N GLY A 22 -14.91 4.39 -49.08
CA GLY A 22 -14.92 3.07 -49.72
C GLY A 22 -14.69 1.85 -48.81
N LEU A 23 -14.50 2.04 -47.49
CA LEU A 23 -14.41 0.92 -46.54
C LEU A 23 -15.79 0.53 -45.99
N CYS A 24 -16.36 -0.58 -46.45
CA CYS A 24 -17.65 -1.07 -45.94
C CYS A 24 -17.44 -1.79 -44.60
N GLN A 25 -18.12 -1.33 -43.54
CA GLN A 25 -18.07 -1.92 -42.20
C GLN A 25 -19.42 -2.50 -41.77
N GLY A 26 -19.40 -3.38 -40.77
CA GLY A 26 -20.62 -3.85 -40.10
C GLY A 26 -20.34 -4.75 -38.89
N GLU A 27 -21.40 -5.10 -38.17
CA GLU A 27 -21.39 -6.15 -37.14
C GLU A 27 -22.02 -7.44 -37.66
N VAL A 28 -21.48 -8.58 -37.24
CA VAL A 28 -22.05 -9.92 -37.41
C VAL A 28 -22.41 -10.47 -36.04
N ASP A 29 -23.63 -11.00 -35.90
CA ASP A 29 -24.08 -11.73 -34.71
C ASP A 29 -24.10 -13.23 -35.05
N PHE A 30 -23.28 -14.03 -34.37
CA PHE A 30 -23.26 -15.49 -34.53
C PHE A 30 -24.23 -16.09 -33.49
N GLY A 31 -25.34 -16.68 -33.96
CA GLY A 31 -26.52 -17.03 -33.15
C GLY A 31 -26.39 -18.14 -32.10
N GLY A 32 -25.18 -18.44 -31.61
CA GLY A 32 -24.89 -19.48 -30.62
C GLY A 32 -25.18 -19.10 -29.16
N SER A 33 -24.86 -20.02 -28.24
CA SER A 33 -25.19 -19.87 -26.80
C SER A 33 -24.41 -18.77 -26.07
N GLY A 34 -23.34 -18.25 -26.65
CA GLY A 34 -22.69 -17.00 -26.26
C GLY A 34 -22.90 -15.96 -27.37
N LYS A 35 -23.48 -14.80 -27.03
CA LYS A 35 -23.76 -13.70 -27.97
C LYS A 35 -22.49 -12.99 -28.41
N ASN A 36 -21.71 -13.65 -29.26
CA ASN A 36 -20.48 -13.14 -29.81
C ASN A 36 -20.78 -12.28 -31.05
N ARG A 37 -20.75 -10.96 -30.87
CA ARG A 37 -20.68 -10.04 -32.00
C ARG A 37 -19.26 -9.90 -32.52
N GLY A 38 -19.08 -10.07 -33.81
CA GLY A 38 -17.84 -9.79 -34.52
C GLY A 38 -17.96 -8.51 -35.35
N LYS A 39 -16.98 -7.61 -35.27
CA LYS A 39 -16.86 -6.48 -36.20
C LYS A 39 -16.12 -6.92 -37.46
N PHE A 40 -16.58 -6.48 -38.63
CA PHE A 40 -15.86 -6.72 -39.89
C PHE A 40 -15.69 -5.45 -40.72
N VAL A 41 -14.62 -5.40 -41.50
CA VAL A 41 -14.38 -4.40 -42.55
C VAL A 41 -14.00 -5.11 -43.85
N LYS A 42 -14.55 -4.65 -44.97
CA LYS A 42 -14.10 -5.04 -46.32
C LYS A 42 -13.02 -4.10 -46.82
N VAL A 43 -11.97 -4.67 -47.42
CA VAL A 43 -10.85 -3.92 -47.98
C VAL A 43 -10.48 -4.41 -49.38
N PRO A 44 -10.16 -3.52 -50.33
CA PRO A 44 -9.46 -3.92 -51.55
C PRO A 44 -8.01 -4.31 -51.21
N SER A 45 -7.41 -5.23 -51.96
CA SER A 45 -6.02 -5.67 -51.74
C SER A 45 -4.97 -4.55 -51.89
N SER A 46 -5.34 -3.45 -52.55
CA SER A 46 -4.54 -2.22 -52.70
C SER A 46 -4.64 -1.23 -51.53
N VAL A 47 -5.38 -1.53 -50.45
CA VAL A 47 -5.54 -0.61 -49.32
C VAL A 47 -4.20 -0.26 -48.65
N ALA A 48 -4.08 0.96 -48.13
CA ALA A 48 -2.92 1.41 -47.36
C ALA A 48 -2.97 0.81 -45.94
N PRO A 49 -1.90 0.14 -45.45
CA PRO A 49 -1.84 -0.42 -44.10
C PRO A 49 -2.13 0.57 -42.97
N SER A 50 -1.76 1.84 -43.15
CA SER A 50 -2.02 2.91 -42.17
C SER A 50 -3.49 3.27 -42.02
N ALA A 51 -4.32 3.10 -43.07
CA ALA A 51 -5.77 3.25 -42.94
C ALA A 51 -6.37 2.12 -42.09
N LEU A 52 -5.91 0.88 -42.32
CA LEU A 52 -6.28 -0.28 -41.51
C LEU A 52 -5.87 -0.13 -40.04
N PHE A 53 -4.62 0.22 -39.76
CA PHE A 53 -4.12 0.35 -38.39
C PHE A 53 -4.84 1.45 -37.60
N ASN A 54 -5.11 2.60 -38.24
CA ASN A 54 -5.90 3.67 -37.61
C ASN A 54 -7.35 3.24 -37.32
N LEU A 55 -8.00 2.48 -38.21
CA LEU A 55 -9.35 1.94 -37.99
C LEU A 55 -9.40 1.00 -36.78
N LEU A 56 -8.42 0.09 -36.66
CA LEU A 56 -8.31 -0.84 -35.52
C LEU A 56 -8.23 -0.11 -34.17
N LEU A 57 -7.42 0.95 -34.07
CA LEU A 57 -7.26 1.72 -32.84
C LEU A 57 -8.39 2.73 -32.58
N THR A 58 -8.81 3.49 -33.59
CA THR A 58 -9.68 4.66 -33.38
C THR A 58 -11.17 4.34 -33.49
N GLU A 59 -11.59 3.50 -34.43
CA GLU A 59 -13.01 3.17 -34.67
C GLU A 59 -13.43 1.86 -33.98
N TRP A 60 -12.51 0.90 -33.89
CA TRP A 60 -12.78 -0.36 -33.17
C TRP A 60 -12.36 -0.30 -31.68
N HIS A 61 -11.65 0.76 -31.27
CA HIS A 61 -11.20 1.02 -29.90
C HIS A 61 -10.30 -0.10 -29.31
N LEU A 62 -9.51 -0.76 -30.15
CA LEU A 62 -8.53 -1.74 -29.66
C LEU A 62 -7.37 -1.04 -28.93
N PRO A 63 -6.87 -1.61 -27.82
CA PRO A 63 -5.64 -1.14 -27.21
C PRO A 63 -4.45 -1.41 -28.15
N ALA A 64 -3.50 -0.47 -28.21
CA ALA A 64 -2.28 -0.65 -28.98
C ALA A 64 -1.50 -1.88 -28.50
N PRO A 65 -0.98 -2.73 -29.40
CA PRO A 65 -0.28 -3.96 -29.02
C PRO A 65 1.13 -3.67 -28.52
N ASN A 66 1.56 -4.36 -27.47
CA ASN A 66 2.97 -4.40 -27.05
C ASN A 66 3.77 -5.50 -27.79
N LEU A 67 3.09 -6.33 -28.58
CA LEU A 67 3.61 -7.47 -29.34
C LEU A 67 2.53 -7.89 -30.34
N VAL A 68 2.91 -8.31 -31.54
CA VAL A 68 2.02 -9.01 -32.46
C VAL A 68 2.56 -10.40 -32.75
N VAL A 69 1.73 -11.43 -32.60
CA VAL A 69 2.07 -12.80 -33.01
C VAL A 69 1.28 -13.14 -34.27
N SER A 70 1.99 -13.25 -35.39
CA SER A 70 1.42 -13.63 -36.68
C SER A 70 1.43 -15.14 -36.84
N LEU A 71 0.25 -15.75 -36.83
CA LEU A 71 0.10 -17.20 -36.93
C LEU A 71 0.11 -17.63 -38.41
N VAL A 72 1.08 -18.47 -38.79
CA VAL A 72 1.30 -18.94 -40.16
C VAL A 72 1.28 -20.46 -40.19
N GLY A 73 0.54 -21.03 -41.14
CA GLY A 73 0.32 -22.47 -41.27
C GLY A 73 -0.70 -22.80 -42.35
N GLU A 74 -0.96 -24.08 -42.56
CA GLU A 74 -1.80 -24.58 -43.64
C GLU A 74 -3.30 -24.20 -43.47
N GLU A 75 -3.90 -23.56 -44.48
CA GLU A 75 -5.34 -23.22 -44.49
C GLU A 75 -6.26 -24.40 -44.83
N ARG A 76 -5.71 -25.58 -45.16
CA ARG A 76 -6.46 -26.83 -45.35
C ARG A 76 -6.73 -27.53 -44.01
N PRO A 77 -7.76 -28.39 -43.90
CA PRO A 77 -8.03 -29.15 -42.67
C PRO A 77 -7.04 -30.31 -42.49
N PHE A 78 -6.01 -30.13 -41.65
CA PHE A 78 -5.05 -31.18 -41.28
C PHE A 78 -5.30 -31.77 -39.87
N PRO A 79 -4.94 -33.04 -39.61
CA PRO A 79 -5.12 -33.68 -38.30
C PRO A 79 -4.07 -33.20 -37.29
N MET A 80 -4.47 -32.26 -36.42
CA MET A 80 -3.59 -31.65 -35.43
C MET A 80 -3.22 -32.64 -34.30
N LYS A 81 -1.91 -32.79 -34.04
CA LYS A 81 -1.38 -33.63 -32.95
C LYS A 81 -1.84 -33.10 -31.58
N ALA A 82 -2.19 -34.00 -30.66
CA ALA A 82 -2.79 -33.62 -29.37
C ALA A 82 -1.91 -32.69 -28.53
N TRP A 83 -0.60 -32.98 -28.44
CA TRP A 83 0.37 -32.13 -27.72
C TRP A 83 0.45 -30.72 -28.34
N LEU A 84 0.46 -30.61 -29.68
CA LEU A 84 0.59 -29.35 -30.40
C LEU A 84 -0.64 -28.45 -30.17
N ARG A 85 -1.83 -29.07 -30.12
CA ARG A 85 -3.08 -28.40 -29.75
C ARG A 85 -3.02 -27.87 -28.32
N ASP A 86 -2.49 -28.64 -27.36
CA ASP A 86 -2.37 -28.20 -25.97
C ASP A 86 -1.29 -27.12 -25.76
N VAL A 87 -0.17 -27.21 -26.48
CA VAL A 87 0.90 -26.17 -26.48
C VAL A 87 0.36 -24.85 -27.00
N LEU A 88 -0.35 -24.83 -28.14
CA LEU A 88 -0.94 -23.60 -28.68
C LEU A 88 -2.10 -23.10 -27.81
N ARG A 89 -2.99 -23.99 -27.34
CA ARG A 89 -4.13 -23.62 -26.49
C ARG A 89 -3.71 -23.00 -25.16
N LYS A 90 -2.65 -23.51 -24.51
CA LYS A 90 -2.17 -22.96 -23.23
C LYS A 90 -1.18 -21.83 -23.44
N GLY A 91 -0.16 -22.07 -24.26
CA GLY A 91 0.99 -21.20 -24.44
C GLY A 91 0.65 -19.88 -25.13
N LEU A 92 -0.07 -19.90 -26.25
CA LEU A 92 -0.41 -18.69 -26.99
C LEU A 92 -1.44 -17.83 -26.22
N VAL A 93 -2.36 -18.48 -25.50
CA VAL A 93 -3.32 -17.84 -24.59
C VAL A 93 -2.64 -17.20 -23.38
N LYS A 94 -1.63 -17.85 -22.80
CA LYS A 94 -0.80 -17.29 -21.72
C LYS A 94 0.04 -16.11 -22.23
N ALA A 95 0.67 -16.23 -23.40
CA ALA A 95 1.47 -15.18 -24.02
C ALA A 95 0.67 -13.89 -24.30
N ALA A 96 -0.53 -14.02 -24.89
CA ALA A 96 -1.38 -12.87 -25.19
C ALA A 96 -1.91 -12.18 -23.92
N GLN A 97 -2.19 -12.94 -22.85
CA GLN A 97 -2.60 -12.36 -21.56
C GLN A 97 -1.48 -11.60 -20.85
N SER A 98 -0.25 -12.13 -20.84
CA SER A 98 0.87 -11.52 -20.11
C SER A 98 1.43 -10.28 -20.83
N THR A 99 1.54 -10.35 -22.16
CA THR A 99 2.11 -9.24 -22.97
C THR A 99 1.07 -8.22 -23.43
N GLY A 100 -0.21 -8.59 -23.52
CA GLY A 100 -1.23 -7.81 -24.22
C GLY A 100 -1.14 -7.91 -25.74
N ALA A 101 -0.59 -9.01 -26.27
CA ALA A 101 -0.37 -9.17 -27.71
C ALA A 101 -1.67 -9.26 -28.54
N TRP A 102 -1.61 -8.74 -29.78
CA TRP A 102 -2.57 -9.10 -30.83
C TRP A 102 -2.14 -10.40 -31.51
N ILE A 103 -3.09 -11.26 -31.84
CA ILE A 103 -2.86 -12.46 -32.65
C ILE A 103 -3.47 -12.23 -34.04
N LEU A 104 -2.64 -12.28 -35.09
CA LEU A 104 -3.10 -12.26 -36.48
C LEU A 104 -3.25 -13.71 -36.98
N THR A 105 -4.43 -14.06 -37.50
CA THR A 105 -4.76 -15.42 -37.93
C THR A 105 -5.62 -15.40 -39.20
N SER A 106 -5.90 -16.56 -39.80
CA SER A 106 -6.93 -16.66 -40.84
C SER A 106 -8.31 -16.50 -40.22
N GLY A 107 -9.22 -15.75 -40.86
CA GLY A 107 -10.60 -15.54 -40.40
C GLY A 107 -11.55 -16.73 -40.60
N LEU A 108 -11.09 -17.77 -41.29
CA LEU A 108 -11.88 -18.95 -41.68
C LEU A 108 -11.80 -20.06 -40.62
N ARG A 109 -12.91 -20.78 -40.38
CA ARG A 109 -13.03 -21.85 -39.37
C ARG A 109 -12.39 -23.19 -39.80
N VAL A 110 -11.20 -23.14 -40.41
CA VAL A 110 -10.48 -24.29 -40.99
C VAL A 110 -9.06 -24.40 -40.42
N GLY A 111 -8.45 -25.59 -40.57
CA GLY A 111 -7.03 -25.84 -40.29
C GLY A 111 -6.60 -25.38 -38.89
N LEU A 112 -5.58 -24.54 -38.86
CA LEU A 112 -5.01 -24.00 -37.62
C LEU A 112 -5.93 -22.97 -36.93
N ALA A 113 -6.62 -22.12 -37.69
CA ALA A 113 -7.47 -21.05 -37.15
C ALA A 113 -8.64 -21.60 -36.31
N ARG A 114 -9.28 -22.69 -36.75
CA ARG A 114 -10.31 -23.42 -35.98
C ARG A 114 -9.85 -23.82 -34.57
N HIS A 115 -8.59 -24.24 -34.43
CA HIS A 115 -8.03 -24.68 -33.16
C HIS A 115 -7.67 -23.48 -32.26
N LEU A 116 -7.26 -22.35 -32.84
CA LEU A 116 -7.13 -21.08 -32.12
C LEU A 116 -8.50 -20.58 -31.63
N GLY A 117 -9.54 -20.60 -32.48
CA GLY A 117 -10.91 -20.23 -32.08
C GLY A 117 -11.42 -21.06 -30.89
N GLN A 118 -11.15 -22.36 -30.88
CA GLN A 118 -11.42 -23.21 -29.71
C GLN A 118 -10.63 -22.77 -28.45
N ALA A 119 -9.36 -22.40 -28.58
CA ALA A 119 -8.58 -21.88 -27.46
C ALA A 119 -9.09 -20.52 -26.92
N VAL A 120 -9.54 -19.64 -27.81
CA VAL A 120 -10.20 -18.36 -27.45
C VAL A 120 -11.49 -18.64 -26.67
N ARG A 121 -12.32 -19.60 -27.12
CA ARG A 121 -13.55 -20.02 -26.44
C ARG A 121 -13.27 -20.62 -25.06
N ASP A 122 -12.37 -21.60 -24.98
CA ASP A 122 -11.97 -22.23 -23.72
C ASP A 122 -11.50 -21.18 -22.70
N HIS A 123 -10.67 -20.22 -23.14
CA HIS A 123 -10.23 -19.11 -22.29
C HIS A 123 -11.38 -18.19 -21.86
N SER A 124 -12.26 -17.79 -22.80
CA SER A 124 -13.38 -16.89 -22.48
C SER A 124 -14.45 -17.53 -21.58
N LEU A 125 -14.46 -18.85 -21.45
CA LEU A 125 -15.31 -19.59 -20.51
C LEU A 125 -14.62 -19.85 -19.16
N ALA A 126 -13.29 -20.00 -19.15
CA ALA A 126 -12.50 -20.26 -17.94
C ALA A 126 -12.04 -18.99 -17.19
N SER A 127 -11.94 -17.85 -17.88
CA SER A 127 -11.41 -16.61 -17.31
C SER A 127 -12.48 -15.78 -16.60
N THR A 128 -12.23 -15.46 -15.32
CA THR A 128 -13.07 -14.60 -14.49
C THR A 128 -12.74 -13.11 -14.64
N SER A 129 -11.71 -12.75 -15.41
CA SER A 129 -11.23 -11.36 -15.53
C SER A 129 -11.86 -10.64 -16.72
N THR A 130 -12.54 -9.52 -16.44
CA THR A 130 -13.06 -8.62 -17.47
C THR A 130 -12.01 -7.65 -18.04
N LYS A 131 -10.84 -7.52 -17.40
CA LYS A 131 -9.83 -6.51 -17.75
C LYS A 131 -8.90 -6.89 -18.91
N ILE A 132 -8.64 -8.19 -19.12
CA ILE A 132 -7.69 -8.67 -20.14
C ILE A 132 -8.41 -9.65 -21.05
N ARG A 133 -9.00 -9.12 -22.14
CA ARG A 133 -9.51 -9.93 -23.26
C ARG A 133 -8.42 -10.10 -24.30
N MET A 134 -8.23 -11.32 -24.79
CA MET A 134 -7.37 -11.61 -25.93
C MET A 134 -7.92 -10.88 -27.18
N VAL A 135 -7.05 -10.18 -27.89
CA VAL A 135 -7.36 -9.59 -29.21
C VAL A 135 -6.84 -10.54 -30.30
N ALA A 136 -7.75 -11.22 -30.97
CA ALA A 136 -7.46 -12.07 -32.12
C ALA A 136 -8.19 -11.52 -33.36
N ILE A 137 -7.42 -11.21 -34.41
CA ILE A 137 -7.90 -10.58 -35.64
C ILE A 137 -7.80 -11.61 -36.77
N GLY A 138 -8.94 -11.95 -37.36
CA GLY A 138 -9.04 -12.86 -38.49
C GLY A 138 -8.94 -12.11 -39.82
N ILE A 139 -7.92 -12.39 -40.61
CA ILE A 139 -7.77 -11.85 -41.98
C ILE A 139 -8.18 -12.95 -42.95
N ALA A 140 -9.06 -12.69 -43.91
CA ALA A 140 -9.54 -13.70 -44.86
C ALA A 140 -9.83 -13.10 -46.24
N SER A 141 -9.65 -13.88 -47.31
CA SER A 141 -10.16 -13.53 -48.64
C SER A 141 -11.67 -13.73 -48.69
N LEU A 142 -12.42 -12.70 -49.08
CA LEU A 142 -13.87 -12.74 -49.30
C LEU A 142 -14.25 -13.75 -50.40
N GLY A 143 -13.31 -14.12 -51.28
CA GLY A 143 -13.48 -15.19 -52.26
C GLY A 143 -13.59 -16.61 -51.68
N HIS A 144 -13.14 -16.82 -50.44
CA HIS A 144 -13.17 -18.13 -49.76
C HIS A 144 -14.27 -18.24 -48.66
N VAL A 145 -15.07 -17.19 -48.44
CA VAL A 145 -16.11 -17.16 -47.40
C VAL A 145 -17.43 -17.78 -47.90
N LEU A 146 -17.91 -18.80 -47.18
CA LEU A 146 -19.09 -19.59 -47.54
C LEU A 146 -20.38 -18.76 -47.70
N HIS A 147 -20.71 -17.91 -46.73
CA HIS A 147 -21.92 -17.10 -46.76
C HIS A 147 -21.69 -15.65 -47.23
N ARG A 148 -20.74 -15.46 -48.16
CA ARG A 148 -20.35 -14.14 -48.72
C ARG A 148 -21.55 -13.21 -49.00
N ARG A 149 -22.64 -13.72 -49.58
CA ARG A 149 -23.82 -12.90 -49.93
C ARG A 149 -24.41 -12.13 -48.75
N LEU A 150 -24.48 -12.74 -47.56
CA LEU A 150 -24.96 -12.08 -46.34
C LEU A 150 -24.09 -10.88 -45.93
N LEU A 151 -22.81 -10.90 -46.30
CA LEU A 151 -21.86 -9.82 -46.05
C LEU A 151 -21.87 -8.78 -47.19
N ASP A 152 -22.31 -9.16 -48.40
CA ASP A 152 -22.45 -8.27 -49.56
C ASP A 152 -23.69 -7.38 -49.47
N ASP A 153 -24.78 -7.84 -48.84
CA ASP A 153 -26.00 -7.06 -48.59
C ASP A 153 -25.95 -6.23 -47.26
N ALA A 154 -24.75 -5.92 -46.75
CA ALA A 154 -24.54 -5.29 -45.44
C ALA A 154 -24.86 -3.78 -45.38
N GLN A 155 -25.45 -3.33 -44.27
CA GLN A 155 -25.69 -1.90 -43.95
C GLN A 155 -25.05 -1.54 -42.60
N GLU A 156 -24.36 -0.39 -42.52
CA GLU A 156 -23.40 -0.05 -41.43
C GLU A 156 -23.97 -0.22 -40.00
N ASP A 157 -25.23 0.15 -39.77
CA ASP A 157 -25.85 0.20 -38.44
C ASP A 157 -26.62 -1.09 -38.01
N THR A 158 -26.71 -2.11 -38.87
CA THR A 158 -27.54 -3.31 -38.59
C THR A 158 -26.70 -4.59 -38.45
N PRO A 159 -26.76 -5.31 -37.31
CA PRO A 159 -25.99 -6.55 -37.13
C PRO A 159 -26.55 -7.69 -37.98
N ILE A 160 -25.68 -8.32 -38.76
CA ILE A 160 -26.01 -9.39 -39.70
C ILE A 160 -26.04 -10.73 -38.95
N HIS A 161 -27.18 -11.42 -38.95
CA HIS A 161 -27.28 -12.75 -38.33
C HIS A 161 -26.61 -13.80 -39.21
N TYR A 162 -25.40 -14.24 -38.84
CA TYR A 162 -24.64 -15.25 -39.57
C TYR A 162 -24.97 -16.65 -39.01
N PRO A 163 -25.39 -17.61 -39.85
CA PRO A 163 -25.80 -18.93 -39.37
C PRO A 163 -24.62 -19.75 -38.84
N GLU A 164 -24.83 -20.50 -37.76
CA GLU A 164 -23.89 -21.54 -37.34
C GLU A 164 -24.04 -22.76 -38.29
N ASP A 165 -22.96 -23.13 -38.98
CA ASP A 165 -22.88 -24.34 -39.80
C ASP A 165 -22.07 -25.42 -39.06
N ASP A 166 -22.62 -26.64 -38.98
CA ASP A 166 -22.05 -27.77 -38.24
C ASP A 166 -20.98 -28.55 -39.02
N GLY A 167 -20.49 -27.99 -40.13
CA GLY A 167 -19.24 -28.41 -40.78
C GLY A 167 -19.40 -29.57 -41.76
N GLY A 168 -20.59 -29.74 -42.34
CA GLY A 168 -20.86 -30.76 -43.36
C GLY A 168 -20.32 -30.45 -44.75
N SER A 169 -19.94 -29.20 -45.04
CA SER A 169 -19.56 -28.75 -46.38
C SER A 169 -18.11 -29.10 -46.76
N GLN A 170 -17.88 -30.23 -47.44
CA GLN A 170 -16.60 -30.52 -48.11
C GLN A 170 -16.44 -29.72 -49.42
N GLY A 171 -16.42 -28.38 -49.31
CA GLY A 171 -16.21 -27.46 -50.42
C GLY A 171 -14.92 -26.63 -50.28
N PRO A 172 -14.53 -25.88 -51.33
CA PRO A 172 -13.40 -24.94 -51.28
C PRO A 172 -13.73 -23.62 -50.56
N LEU A 173 -14.94 -23.49 -49.99
CA LEU A 173 -15.40 -22.32 -49.24
C LEU A 173 -15.60 -22.69 -47.77
N ALA A 174 -15.28 -21.77 -46.87
CA ALA A 174 -15.32 -21.98 -45.43
C ALA A 174 -16.15 -20.91 -44.71
N PRO A 175 -16.85 -21.26 -43.61
CA PRO A 175 -17.50 -20.27 -42.75
C PRO A 175 -16.45 -19.48 -41.94
N LEU A 176 -16.81 -18.26 -41.54
CA LEU A 176 -16.05 -17.47 -40.57
C LEU A 176 -16.05 -18.15 -39.19
N ASP A 177 -14.99 -17.94 -38.40
CA ASP A 177 -14.90 -18.50 -37.05
C ASP A 177 -15.60 -17.63 -35.99
N SER A 178 -16.77 -18.07 -35.51
CA SER A 178 -17.59 -17.46 -34.43
C SER A 178 -16.88 -17.17 -33.09
N ASN A 179 -15.63 -17.61 -32.93
CA ASN A 179 -14.81 -17.35 -31.76
C ASN A 179 -13.95 -16.08 -31.87
N LEU A 180 -13.79 -15.54 -33.08
CA LEU A 180 -13.04 -14.31 -33.32
C LEU A 180 -13.97 -13.08 -33.24
N SER A 181 -13.43 -11.94 -32.81
CA SER A 181 -14.18 -10.71 -32.57
C SER A 181 -14.00 -9.64 -33.65
N HIS A 182 -12.98 -9.77 -34.49
CA HIS A 182 -12.56 -8.75 -35.44
C HIS A 182 -12.10 -9.41 -36.76
N PHE A 183 -12.66 -8.96 -37.90
CA PHE A 183 -12.44 -9.58 -39.21
C PHE A 183 -12.03 -8.55 -40.28
N ILE A 184 -10.93 -8.79 -40.97
CA ILE A 184 -10.50 -8.03 -42.15
C ILE A 184 -10.75 -8.89 -43.39
N LEU A 185 -11.72 -8.50 -44.20
CA LEU A 185 -12.17 -9.25 -45.38
C LEU A 185 -11.60 -8.62 -46.65
N VAL A 186 -10.65 -9.30 -47.27
CA VAL A 186 -9.94 -8.82 -48.47
C VAL A 186 -10.73 -9.20 -49.71
N GLU A 187 -11.05 -8.22 -50.56
CA GLU A 187 -11.71 -8.48 -51.84
C GLU A 187 -10.77 -9.23 -52.80
N PRO A 188 -11.24 -10.27 -53.51
CA PRO A 188 -10.42 -11.03 -54.45
C PRO A 188 -10.11 -10.18 -55.69
N GLY A 189 -8.82 -9.98 -55.97
CA GLY A 189 -8.35 -9.28 -57.17
C GLY A 189 -8.58 -10.06 -58.48
N THR A 190 -8.09 -9.48 -59.58
CA THR A 190 -8.22 -10.05 -60.93
C THR A 190 -7.60 -11.46 -61.04
N PRO A 191 -8.30 -12.45 -61.61
CA PRO A 191 -7.79 -13.82 -61.70
C PRO A 191 -6.49 -13.89 -62.51
N GLY A 192 -5.41 -14.38 -61.88
CA GLY A 192 -4.09 -14.55 -62.51
C GLY A 192 -2.91 -14.00 -61.71
N LYS A 193 -3.13 -13.13 -60.71
CA LYS A 193 -2.08 -12.72 -59.77
C LYS A 193 -1.89 -13.75 -58.65
N ARG A 194 -0.65 -13.92 -58.19
CA ARG A 194 -0.33 -14.72 -57.00
C ARG A 194 -0.70 -13.97 -55.72
N ASP A 195 -1.40 -14.68 -54.83
CA ASP A 195 -1.62 -14.40 -53.41
C ASP A 195 -1.57 -12.92 -52.95
N GLU A 196 -2.58 -12.15 -53.34
CA GLU A 196 -2.76 -10.78 -52.86
C GLU A 196 -3.08 -10.69 -51.34
N LEU A 197 -3.50 -11.80 -50.71
CA LEU A 197 -3.83 -11.87 -49.28
C LEU A 197 -2.55 -11.90 -48.43
N ALA A 198 -1.57 -12.74 -48.78
CA ALA A 198 -0.25 -12.75 -48.14
C ALA A 198 0.46 -11.40 -48.33
N GLU A 199 0.36 -10.79 -49.51
CA GLU A 199 1.00 -9.49 -49.81
C GLU A 199 0.37 -8.32 -49.05
N LEU A 200 -0.94 -8.30 -48.81
CA LEU A 200 -1.55 -7.30 -47.92
C LEU A 200 -1.17 -7.55 -46.45
N ARG A 201 -1.15 -8.81 -46.02
CA ARG A 201 -0.82 -9.18 -44.64
C ARG A 201 0.63 -8.87 -44.29
N LEU A 202 1.57 -9.12 -45.21
CA LEU A 202 2.99 -8.75 -45.06
C LEU A 202 3.17 -7.24 -44.86
N ARG A 203 2.57 -6.42 -45.76
CA ARG A 203 2.61 -4.94 -45.65
C ARG A 203 1.92 -4.40 -44.39
N LEU A 204 0.94 -5.12 -43.84
CA LEU A 204 0.33 -4.77 -42.55
C LEU A 204 1.25 -5.12 -41.37
N GLU A 205 1.91 -6.27 -41.42
CA GLU A 205 2.88 -6.71 -40.40
C GLU A 205 4.10 -5.77 -40.35
N GLU A 206 4.67 -5.41 -41.51
CA GLU A 206 5.72 -4.39 -41.67
C GLU A 206 5.27 -3.00 -41.19
N HIS A 207 4.06 -2.57 -41.53
CA HIS A 207 3.59 -1.26 -41.08
C HIS A 207 3.41 -1.20 -39.56
N ILE A 208 2.95 -2.30 -38.95
CA ILE A 208 2.79 -2.39 -37.49
C ILE A 208 4.15 -2.40 -36.79
N SER A 209 5.18 -3.09 -37.31
CA SER A 209 6.50 -3.08 -36.66
C SER A 209 7.12 -1.69 -36.61
N GLN A 210 6.95 -0.91 -37.68
CA GLN A 210 7.35 0.50 -37.75
C GLN A 210 6.51 1.44 -36.85
N GLN A 211 5.41 0.96 -36.25
CA GLN A 211 4.67 1.75 -35.26
C GLN A 211 5.31 1.60 -33.88
N ARG A 212 5.15 2.66 -33.07
CA ARG A 212 5.76 2.74 -31.75
C ARG A 212 4.73 2.56 -30.65
N THR A 213 5.11 1.80 -29.63
CA THR A 213 4.32 1.58 -28.42
C THR A 213 4.02 2.91 -27.72
N GLY A 214 2.81 3.04 -27.18
CA GLY A 214 2.41 4.17 -26.32
C GLY A 214 2.89 4.02 -24.86
N TYR A 215 3.97 3.28 -24.64
CA TYR A 215 4.50 2.90 -23.34
C TYR A 215 5.79 3.65 -23.07
N GLY A 216 5.96 4.15 -21.84
CA GLY A 216 7.12 4.97 -21.47
C GLY A 216 7.06 6.40 -22.02
N GLY A 217 7.89 7.26 -21.44
CA GLY A 217 8.08 8.63 -21.92
C GLY A 217 9.41 8.73 -22.66
N THR A 218 9.45 9.44 -23.79
CA THR A 218 10.64 9.64 -24.65
C THR A 218 11.24 8.37 -25.31
N GLY A 219 11.33 7.23 -24.61
CA GLY A 219 11.87 5.96 -25.10
C GLY A 219 10.87 5.09 -25.88
N SER A 220 10.24 5.64 -26.92
CA SER A 220 9.16 4.98 -27.67
C SER A 220 9.66 3.77 -28.48
N ILE A 221 9.48 2.55 -27.95
CA ILE A 221 9.92 1.29 -28.58
C ILE A 221 9.04 0.95 -29.80
N GLU A 222 9.63 0.42 -30.87
CA GLU A 222 8.93 -0.17 -32.02
C GLU A 222 8.23 -1.50 -31.63
N ILE A 223 7.12 -1.83 -32.28
CA ILE A 223 6.27 -2.97 -31.89
C ILE A 223 6.84 -4.27 -32.48
N PRO A 224 7.34 -5.24 -31.68
CA PRO A 224 7.84 -6.49 -32.24
C PRO A 224 6.71 -7.32 -32.86
N VAL A 225 7.00 -7.89 -34.03
CA VAL A 225 6.09 -8.78 -34.78
C VAL A 225 6.78 -10.13 -34.96
N LEU A 226 6.27 -11.17 -34.29
CA LEU A 226 6.80 -12.53 -34.36
C LEU A 226 5.95 -13.41 -35.28
N CYS A 227 6.55 -14.02 -36.30
CA CYS A 227 5.89 -15.02 -37.13
C CYS A 227 6.00 -16.42 -36.49
N LEU A 228 4.87 -17.04 -36.16
CA LEU A 228 4.81 -18.38 -35.57
C LEU A 228 4.36 -19.40 -36.63
N LEU A 229 5.30 -20.25 -37.05
CA LEU A 229 5.09 -21.28 -38.07
C LEU A 229 4.67 -22.61 -37.46
N VAL A 230 3.48 -23.10 -37.86
CA VAL A 230 2.86 -24.33 -37.36
C VAL A 230 2.31 -25.15 -38.52
N ASN A 231 2.95 -26.30 -38.83
CA ASN A 231 2.81 -26.93 -40.14
C ASN A 231 3.14 -25.91 -41.26
N GLY A 232 2.78 -26.16 -42.51
CA GLY A 232 2.90 -25.17 -43.58
C GLY A 232 3.02 -25.81 -44.95
N ASP A 233 2.41 -25.18 -45.95
CA ASP A 233 2.50 -25.55 -47.36
C ASP A 233 3.80 -24.99 -47.99
N PRO A 234 4.20 -25.44 -49.19
CA PRO A 234 5.37 -24.87 -49.87
C PRO A 234 5.27 -23.36 -50.13
N GLY A 235 4.08 -22.82 -50.42
CA GLY A 235 3.85 -21.38 -50.65
C GLY A 235 4.25 -20.49 -49.48
N THR A 236 4.17 -21.01 -48.25
CA THR A 236 4.68 -20.34 -47.04
C THR A 236 6.17 -19.94 -47.15
N LEU A 237 7.00 -20.65 -47.92
CA LEU A 237 8.42 -20.28 -48.13
C LEU A 237 8.60 -18.98 -48.93
N GLU A 238 7.72 -18.68 -49.90
CA GLU A 238 7.76 -17.41 -50.65
C GLU A 238 7.48 -16.22 -49.71
N ARG A 239 6.52 -16.39 -48.78
CA ARG A 239 6.25 -15.39 -47.74
C ARG A 239 7.38 -15.29 -46.73
N MET A 240 7.98 -16.42 -46.34
CA MET A 240 9.04 -16.44 -45.33
C MET A 240 10.32 -15.74 -45.81
N SER A 241 10.71 -15.87 -47.08
CA SER A 241 11.84 -15.09 -47.64
C SER A 241 11.60 -13.58 -47.53
N LYS A 242 10.44 -13.10 -47.99
CA LYS A 242 10.08 -11.68 -47.92
C LYS A 242 10.06 -11.14 -46.49
N ALA A 243 9.54 -11.91 -45.54
CA ALA A 243 9.50 -11.51 -44.13
C ALA A 243 10.90 -11.47 -43.50
N VAL A 244 11.81 -12.38 -43.89
CA VAL A 244 13.22 -12.36 -43.47
C VAL A 244 13.97 -11.14 -44.05
N GLU A 245 13.66 -10.73 -45.29
CA GLU A 245 14.17 -9.49 -45.89
C GLU A 245 13.71 -8.23 -45.12
N GLN A 246 12.57 -8.30 -44.43
CA GLN A 246 12.04 -7.25 -43.53
C GLN A 246 12.51 -7.40 -42.07
N ALA A 247 13.53 -8.24 -41.82
CA ALA A 247 14.06 -8.58 -40.49
C ALA A 247 13.02 -9.16 -39.49
N ALA A 248 11.88 -9.67 -39.97
CA ALA A 248 10.85 -10.23 -39.10
C ALA A 248 11.29 -11.58 -38.50
N PRO A 249 11.28 -11.76 -37.17
CA PRO A 249 11.68 -13.01 -36.53
C PRO A 249 10.65 -14.14 -36.72
N TRP A 250 11.13 -15.37 -36.78
CA TRP A 250 10.34 -16.59 -36.98
C TRP A 250 10.58 -17.62 -35.87
N LEU A 251 9.49 -18.04 -35.24
CA LEU A 251 9.45 -19.17 -34.30
C LEU A 251 8.83 -20.39 -35.00
N ILE A 252 9.58 -21.49 -35.06
CA ILE A 252 9.25 -22.71 -35.81
C ILE A 252 8.97 -23.84 -34.82
N LEU A 253 7.75 -24.37 -34.83
CA LEU A 253 7.38 -25.51 -33.97
C LEU A 253 7.83 -26.84 -34.60
N ALA A 254 8.94 -27.41 -34.12
CA ALA A 254 9.46 -28.67 -34.62
C ALA A 254 8.51 -29.84 -34.33
N GLY A 255 8.39 -30.77 -35.28
CA GLY A 255 7.46 -31.89 -35.18
C GLY A 255 6.00 -31.52 -35.44
N SER A 256 5.68 -30.29 -35.86
CA SER A 256 4.33 -29.89 -36.24
C SER A 256 3.89 -30.40 -37.62
N GLY A 257 4.83 -30.64 -38.55
CA GLY A 257 4.58 -31.14 -39.91
C GLY A 257 5.02 -30.18 -41.03
N GLY A 258 4.82 -30.59 -42.29
CA GLY A 258 5.02 -29.77 -43.47
C GLY A 258 6.36 -29.05 -43.54
N ILE A 259 6.34 -27.80 -43.98
CA ILE A 259 7.54 -26.94 -44.08
C ILE A 259 8.22 -26.66 -42.72
N ALA A 260 7.47 -26.61 -41.62
CA ALA A 260 8.03 -26.40 -40.29
C ALA A 260 9.03 -27.51 -39.89
N ASP A 261 8.67 -28.76 -40.18
CA ASP A 261 9.54 -29.93 -39.98
C ASP A 261 10.78 -29.91 -40.91
N VAL A 262 10.61 -29.45 -42.16
CA VAL A 262 11.72 -29.32 -43.12
C VAL A 262 12.73 -28.28 -42.66
N LEU A 263 12.27 -27.10 -42.22
CA LEU A 263 13.12 -26.06 -41.68
C LEU A 263 13.81 -26.49 -40.38
N ALA A 264 13.10 -27.12 -39.45
CA ALA A 264 13.67 -27.60 -38.18
C ALA A 264 14.82 -28.62 -38.39
N ALA A 265 14.76 -29.43 -39.46
CA ALA A 265 15.84 -30.34 -39.83
C ALA A 265 17.04 -29.60 -40.47
N LEU A 266 16.80 -28.57 -41.28
CA LEU A 266 17.82 -27.89 -42.09
C LEU A 266 18.53 -26.73 -41.37
N VAL A 267 17.85 -26.02 -40.46
CA VAL A 267 18.44 -24.91 -39.67
C VAL A 267 19.63 -25.39 -38.83
N ASN A 268 19.62 -26.66 -38.40
CA ASN A 268 20.72 -27.27 -37.66
C ASN A 268 21.88 -27.77 -38.55
N GLN A 269 21.73 -27.76 -39.89
CA GLN A 269 22.73 -28.27 -40.86
C GLN A 269 22.80 -27.41 -42.14
N PRO A 270 23.01 -26.08 -42.06
CA PRO A 270 22.91 -25.17 -43.20
C PRO A 270 23.93 -25.45 -44.32
N HIS A 271 25.05 -26.09 -44.00
CA HIS A 271 26.12 -26.45 -44.95
C HIS A 271 25.82 -27.69 -45.82
N LEU A 272 24.67 -28.37 -45.62
CA LEU A 272 24.25 -29.55 -46.40
C LEU A 272 23.07 -29.28 -47.37
N LEU A 273 22.72 -28.01 -47.58
CA LEU A 273 21.50 -27.58 -48.29
C LEU A 273 21.62 -27.69 -49.83
N VAL A 274 21.67 -28.91 -50.34
CA VAL A 274 21.72 -29.27 -51.77
C VAL A 274 20.31 -29.67 -52.26
N PRO A 275 19.91 -29.42 -53.53
CA PRO A 275 18.56 -29.74 -54.02
C PRO A 275 18.10 -31.19 -53.80
N GLN A 276 19.03 -32.16 -53.81
CA GLN A 276 18.73 -33.58 -53.54
C GLN A 276 18.32 -33.82 -52.07
N VAL A 277 18.87 -33.04 -51.12
CA VAL A 277 18.52 -33.09 -49.70
C VAL A 277 17.17 -32.41 -49.47
N ALA A 278 16.92 -31.28 -50.14
CA ALA A 278 15.63 -30.60 -50.12
C ALA A 278 14.52 -31.46 -50.75
N GLU A 279 14.77 -32.10 -51.91
CA GLU A 279 13.86 -33.07 -52.53
C GLU A 279 13.52 -34.21 -51.57
N LYS A 280 14.53 -34.81 -50.91
CA LYS A 280 14.32 -35.88 -49.94
C LYS A 280 13.44 -35.42 -48.78
N GLN A 281 13.74 -34.30 -48.14
CA GLN A 281 12.94 -33.77 -47.04
C GLN A 281 11.50 -33.44 -47.47
N LEU A 282 11.31 -32.80 -48.63
CA LEU A 282 9.98 -32.50 -49.15
C LEU A 282 9.18 -33.78 -49.46
N ARG A 283 9.80 -34.80 -50.07
CA ARG A 283 9.16 -36.09 -50.38
C ARG A 283 8.84 -36.91 -49.12
N GLU A 284 9.67 -36.84 -48.08
CA GLU A 284 9.42 -37.49 -46.78
C GLU A 284 8.31 -36.79 -45.97
N LYS A 285 8.13 -35.47 -46.12
CA LYS A 285 7.14 -34.68 -45.38
C LYS A 285 5.80 -34.48 -46.10
N PHE A 286 5.77 -34.57 -47.43
CA PHE A 286 4.55 -34.47 -48.26
C PHE A 286 4.35 -35.76 -49.11
N PRO A 287 4.03 -36.92 -48.49
CA PRO A 287 3.97 -38.22 -49.16
C PRO A 287 2.78 -38.41 -50.15
N GLY A 288 2.14 -37.32 -50.59
CA GLY A 288 1.01 -37.34 -51.52
C GLY A 288 1.00 -36.20 -52.56
N GLU A 289 1.98 -35.30 -52.55
CA GLU A 289 2.11 -34.23 -53.58
C GLU A 289 3.34 -34.48 -54.45
N HIS A 290 3.19 -34.37 -55.78
CA HIS A 290 4.27 -34.56 -56.75
C HIS A 290 4.79 -33.20 -57.26
N PHE A 291 5.88 -32.73 -56.67
CA PHE A 291 6.54 -31.48 -57.07
C PHE A 291 7.35 -31.64 -58.35
N SER A 292 7.33 -30.63 -59.23
CA SER A 292 8.22 -30.54 -60.39
C SER A 292 9.65 -30.22 -59.97
N TRP A 293 10.63 -30.62 -60.77
CA TRP A 293 12.05 -30.32 -60.52
C TRP A 293 12.33 -28.82 -60.46
N GLU A 294 11.66 -28.02 -61.30
CA GLU A 294 11.74 -26.55 -61.29
C GLU A 294 11.25 -25.96 -59.96
N ALA A 295 10.15 -26.49 -59.41
CA ALA A 295 9.65 -26.08 -58.09
C ALA A 295 10.63 -26.47 -56.98
N ILE A 296 11.22 -27.67 -57.04
CA ILE A 296 12.24 -28.11 -56.06
C ILE A 296 13.47 -27.20 -56.08
N LEU A 297 13.96 -26.80 -57.26
CA LEU A 297 15.06 -25.84 -57.40
C LEU A 297 14.69 -24.46 -56.82
N HIS A 298 13.47 -23.98 -57.08
CA HIS A 298 12.93 -22.73 -56.53
C HIS A 298 12.86 -22.76 -54.99
N TRP A 299 12.24 -23.80 -54.42
CA TRP A 299 12.13 -23.98 -52.97
C TRP A 299 13.50 -24.13 -52.30
N THR A 300 14.46 -24.83 -52.94
CA THR A 300 15.82 -24.95 -52.41
C THR A 300 16.52 -23.59 -52.33
N LYS A 301 16.36 -22.73 -53.35
CA LYS A 301 16.95 -21.38 -53.33
C LYS A 301 16.34 -20.50 -52.23
N LEU A 302 15.03 -20.59 -52.00
CA LEU A 302 14.35 -19.88 -50.90
C LEU A 302 14.80 -20.41 -49.53
N LEU A 303 14.91 -21.74 -49.36
CA LEU A 303 15.43 -22.35 -48.13
C LEU A 303 16.86 -21.87 -47.82
N GLN A 304 17.76 -21.85 -48.81
CA GLN A 304 19.12 -21.33 -48.65
C GLN A 304 19.12 -19.88 -48.15
N HIS A 305 18.32 -19.00 -48.78
CA HIS A 305 18.20 -17.58 -48.41
C HIS A 305 17.59 -17.35 -47.00
N ILE A 306 16.65 -18.19 -46.60
CA ILE A 306 16.10 -18.18 -45.24
C ILE A 306 17.18 -18.62 -44.24
N THR A 307 17.91 -19.71 -44.52
CA THR A 307 18.93 -20.24 -43.59
C THR A 307 20.20 -19.39 -43.44
N SER A 308 20.45 -18.40 -44.31
CA SER A 308 21.57 -17.46 -44.12
C SER A 308 21.35 -16.44 -42.99
N HIS A 309 20.15 -16.41 -42.39
CA HIS A 309 19.78 -15.46 -41.33
C HIS A 309 19.45 -16.17 -39.99
N PRO A 310 20.38 -16.95 -39.40
CA PRO A 310 20.11 -17.85 -38.26
C PRO A 310 19.82 -17.15 -36.93
N HIS A 311 19.98 -15.82 -36.84
CA HIS A 311 19.58 -15.03 -35.68
C HIS A 311 18.05 -14.85 -35.62
N LEU A 312 17.40 -14.56 -36.76
CA LEU A 312 15.94 -14.42 -36.87
C LEU A 312 15.16 -15.74 -36.72
N LEU A 313 15.83 -16.89 -36.87
CA LEU A 313 15.19 -18.21 -36.83
C LEU A 313 15.34 -18.86 -35.46
N THR A 314 14.23 -19.16 -34.79
CA THR A 314 14.19 -19.94 -33.55
C THR A 314 13.38 -21.21 -33.76
N VAL A 315 13.93 -22.37 -33.40
CA VAL A 315 13.29 -23.68 -33.51
C VAL A 315 12.99 -24.19 -32.11
N TYR A 316 11.71 -24.47 -31.81
CA TYR A 316 11.28 -25.04 -30.52
C TYR A 316 10.98 -26.54 -30.69
N ASP A 317 11.73 -27.39 -29.99
CA ASP A 317 11.43 -28.83 -29.91
C ASP A 317 10.83 -29.18 -28.54
N PHE A 318 9.51 -29.31 -28.54
CA PHE A 318 8.73 -29.72 -27.38
C PHE A 318 9.18 -31.04 -26.73
N LYS A 319 9.93 -31.91 -27.43
CA LYS A 319 10.50 -33.14 -26.84
C LYS A 319 11.74 -32.89 -25.99
N GLN A 320 12.49 -31.83 -26.28
CA GLN A 320 13.73 -31.48 -25.58
C GLN A 320 13.46 -30.40 -24.53
N GLU A 321 12.63 -29.42 -24.85
CA GLU A 321 12.39 -28.21 -24.05
C GLU A 321 11.08 -28.25 -23.25
N ALA A 322 10.58 -29.46 -22.92
CA ALA A 322 9.29 -29.72 -22.25
C ALA A 322 9.10 -29.05 -20.86
N SER A 323 10.13 -28.39 -20.32
CA SER A 323 10.05 -27.59 -19.11
C SER A 323 9.49 -26.17 -19.36
N GLU A 324 9.80 -25.59 -20.53
CA GLU A 324 9.52 -24.18 -20.86
C GLU A 324 8.16 -24.01 -21.55
N ASP A 325 7.36 -23.07 -21.04
CA ASP A 325 6.10 -22.69 -21.64
C ASP A 325 6.35 -21.77 -22.86
N LEU A 326 5.51 -21.90 -23.90
CA LEU A 326 5.65 -21.20 -25.19
C LEU A 326 5.75 -19.67 -25.07
N ASP A 327 5.15 -19.06 -24.06
CA ASP A 327 5.25 -17.61 -23.83
C ASP A 327 6.68 -17.17 -23.49
N THR A 328 7.43 -17.97 -22.72
CA THR A 328 8.86 -17.70 -22.49
C THR A 328 9.67 -17.88 -23.78
N VAL A 329 9.34 -18.88 -24.60
CA VAL A 329 10.06 -19.18 -25.85
C VAL A 329 9.81 -18.11 -26.93
N ILE A 330 8.58 -17.59 -27.03
CA ILE A 330 8.22 -16.42 -27.87
C ILE A 330 9.13 -15.22 -27.54
N LEU A 331 9.35 -14.98 -26.24
CA LEU A 331 10.13 -13.86 -25.76
C LEU A 331 11.65 -14.07 -25.95
N LYS A 332 12.15 -15.30 -25.73
CA LYS A 332 13.51 -15.69 -26.10
C LYS A 332 13.78 -15.58 -27.59
N ALA A 333 12.82 -15.92 -28.45
CA ALA A 333 12.95 -15.80 -29.91
C ALA A 333 13.10 -14.35 -30.37
N LEU A 334 12.35 -13.43 -29.75
CA LEU A 334 12.45 -11.99 -29.99
C LEU A 334 13.79 -11.43 -29.52
N VAL A 335 14.20 -11.75 -28.29
CA VAL A 335 15.53 -11.44 -27.75
C VAL A 335 16.65 -11.96 -28.67
N LYS A 336 16.60 -13.22 -29.08
CA LYS A 336 17.61 -13.82 -29.99
C LYS A 336 17.69 -13.08 -31.34
N ALA A 337 16.58 -12.60 -31.87
CA ALA A 337 16.56 -11.85 -33.12
C ALA A 337 17.25 -10.48 -33.02
N CYS A 338 17.17 -9.82 -31.85
CA CYS A 338 17.84 -8.55 -31.58
C CYS A 338 19.36 -8.69 -31.34
N LYS A 339 19.86 -9.85 -30.90
CA LYS A 339 21.28 -10.15 -30.57
C LYS A 339 22.27 -10.12 -31.76
N SER A 340 22.06 -9.25 -32.76
CA SER A 340 22.89 -9.11 -33.96
C SER A 340 23.44 -7.69 -34.17
N HIS A 341 24.47 -7.30 -33.39
CA HIS A 341 25.81 -7.07 -33.98
C HIS A 341 26.97 -6.67 -33.03
N SER A 342 26.75 -6.33 -31.75
CA SER A 342 27.88 -6.02 -30.83
C SER A 342 27.81 -6.71 -29.45
N GLN A 343 28.81 -6.42 -28.60
CA GLN A 343 28.85 -6.78 -27.18
C GLN A 343 28.54 -5.56 -26.27
N GLU A 344 28.12 -4.44 -26.82
CA GLU A 344 27.87 -3.20 -26.08
C GLU A 344 26.46 -3.23 -25.44
N ALA A 345 26.35 -2.76 -24.19
CA ALA A 345 25.09 -2.75 -23.44
C ALA A 345 23.97 -1.94 -24.12
N GLN A 346 24.33 -1.03 -25.04
CA GLN A 346 23.41 -0.18 -25.80
C GLN A 346 22.46 -0.99 -26.69
N ASP A 347 22.95 -2.05 -27.36
CA ASP A 347 22.14 -2.91 -28.25
C ASP A 347 21.08 -3.68 -27.45
N TYR A 348 21.38 -4.00 -26.18
CA TYR A 348 20.50 -4.71 -25.26
C TYR A 348 19.45 -3.81 -24.59
N LEU A 349 19.50 -2.48 -24.77
CA LEU A 349 18.55 -1.58 -24.10
C LEU A 349 17.12 -1.78 -24.60
N ASP A 350 16.91 -1.98 -25.89
CA ASP A 350 15.54 -2.14 -26.42
C ASP A 350 14.97 -3.54 -26.09
N GLU A 351 15.81 -4.59 -26.00
CA GLU A 351 15.43 -5.87 -25.38
C GLU A 351 14.98 -5.68 -23.92
N LEU A 352 15.73 -4.88 -23.15
CA LEU A 352 15.44 -4.64 -21.74
C LEU A 352 14.19 -3.77 -21.54
N LYS A 353 13.95 -2.77 -22.40
CA LYS A 353 12.71 -1.99 -22.45
C LYS A 353 11.51 -2.87 -22.79
N LEU A 354 11.63 -3.81 -23.72
CA LEU A 354 10.58 -4.78 -24.03
C LEU A 354 10.29 -5.70 -22.84
N ALA A 355 11.33 -6.24 -22.17
CA ALA A 355 11.16 -7.05 -20.97
C ALA A 355 10.46 -6.27 -19.83
N VAL A 356 10.83 -5.00 -19.64
CA VAL A 356 10.14 -4.06 -18.74
C VAL A 356 8.68 -3.86 -19.16
N ALA A 357 8.40 -3.61 -20.44
CA ALA A 357 7.05 -3.40 -20.96
C ALA A 357 6.13 -4.60 -20.69
N TRP A 358 6.62 -5.81 -20.93
CA TRP A 358 5.89 -7.08 -20.71
C TRP A 358 5.88 -7.61 -19.27
N ASP A 359 6.56 -6.92 -18.34
CA ASP A 359 6.63 -7.30 -16.91
C ASP A 359 7.33 -8.65 -16.64
N ARG A 360 8.28 -9.06 -17.50
CA ARG A 360 8.97 -10.36 -17.45
C ARG A 360 10.38 -10.26 -16.86
N VAL A 361 10.42 -10.02 -15.55
CA VAL A 361 11.63 -9.94 -14.71
C VAL A 361 12.47 -11.22 -14.79
N ASP A 362 11.82 -12.38 -14.93
CA ASP A 362 12.45 -13.69 -15.04
C ASP A 362 13.36 -13.78 -16.28
N ILE A 363 12.87 -13.32 -17.43
CA ILE A 363 13.60 -13.35 -18.69
C ILE A 363 14.72 -12.30 -18.71
N ALA A 364 14.46 -11.09 -18.23
CA ALA A 364 15.52 -10.08 -18.08
C ALA A 364 16.67 -10.60 -17.22
N LYS A 365 16.36 -11.32 -16.13
CA LYS A 365 17.38 -11.92 -15.27
C LYS A 365 18.13 -13.08 -15.94
N SER A 366 17.46 -13.96 -16.69
CA SER A 366 18.08 -15.16 -17.27
C SER A 366 18.75 -14.97 -18.64
N GLU A 367 18.31 -14.00 -19.44
CA GLU A 367 18.76 -13.83 -20.84
C GLU A 367 19.57 -12.56 -21.11
N ILE A 368 19.45 -11.55 -20.22
CA ILE A 368 20.11 -10.23 -20.36
C ILE A 368 21.17 -10.06 -19.25
N PHE A 369 20.79 -10.20 -17.97
CA PHE A 369 21.72 -10.05 -16.83
C PHE A 369 22.54 -11.31 -16.50
N SER A 370 22.37 -12.42 -17.23
CA SER A 370 23.18 -13.65 -17.06
C SER A 370 24.23 -13.84 -18.18
N GLY A 371 24.38 -12.88 -19.10
CA GLY A 371 25.41 -12.89 -20.14
C GLY A 371 26.66 -12.09 -19.73
N ASP A 372 27.71 -12.15 -20.56
CA ASP A 372 29.02 -11.51 -20.32
C ASP A 372 29.03 -9.97 -20.51
N VAL A 373 27.93 -9.28 -20.22
CA VAL A 373 27.74 -7.84 -20.48
C VAL A 373 27.98 -7.00 -19.21
N GLU A 374 29.01 -6.15 -19.22
CA GLU A 374 29.28 -5.18 -18.15
C GLU A 374 28.34 -3.97 -18.24
N TRP A 375 27.25 -4.00 -17.49
CA TRP A 375 26.29 -2.89 -17.36
C TRP A 375 26.84 -1.72 -16.52
N LYS A 376 26.72 -0.49 -17.02
CA LYS A 376 27.05 0.72 -16.24
C LYS A 376 25.77 1.42 -15.78
N SER A 377 25.87 2.14 -14.67
CA SER A 377 24.74 2.88 -14.10
C SER A 377 24.18 4.00 -15.02
N CYS A 378 24.91 4.43 -16.05
CA CYS A 378 24.43 5.37 -17.06
C CYS A 378 23.51 4.71 -18.10
N ASP A 379 23.77 3.44 -18.43
CA ASP A 379 23.05 2.71 -19.48
C ASP A 379 21.64 2.36 -18.97
N LEU A 380 21.54 2.01 -17.68
CA LEU A 380 20.30 1.64 -17.00
C LEU A 380 19.36 2.82 -16.67
N GLU A 381 19.73 4.09 -16.96
CA GLU A 381 18.94 5.25 -16.52
C GLU A 381 17.60 5.40 -17.25
N GLU A 382 17.52 5.06 -18.53
CA GLU A 382 16.27 5.14 -19.32
C GLU A 382 15.27 4.07 -18.84
N VAL A 383 15.71 2.81 -18.76
CA VAL A 383 14.88 1.69 -18.27
C VAL A 383 14.47 1.84 -16.81
N MET A 384 15.33 2.43 -15.96
CA MET A 384 14.97 2.80 -14.58
C MET A 384 13.82 3.82 -14.55
N MET A 385 13.88 4.85 -15.41
CA MET A 385 12.81 5.85 -15.51
C MET A 385 11.47 5.21 -15.93
N ASP A 386 11.47 4.33 -16.94
CA ASP A 386 10.24 3.68 -17.41
C ASP A 386 9.69 2.64 -16.43
N ALA A 387 10.55 1.88 -15.73
CA ALA A 387 10.13 0.95 -14.67
C ALA A 387 9.52 1.69 -13.47
N LEU A 388 10.08 2.86 -13.10
CA LEU A 388 9.51 3.76 -12.10
C LEU A 388 8.13 4.27 -12.56
N VAL A 389 8.05 4.95 -13.71
CA VAL A 389 6.79 5.51 -14.24
C VAL A 389 5.70 4.45 -14.26
N SER A 390 6.01 3.27 -14.78
CA SER A 390 5.10 2.14 -15.00
C SER A 390 4.78 1.29 -13.77
N ASN A 391 5.33 1.62 -12.60
CA ASN A 391 5.08 0.93 -11.32
C ASN A 391 5.54 -0.54 -11.28
N LYS A 392 6.78 -0.83 -11.69
CA LYS A 392 7.33 -2.20 -11.74
C LYS A 392 8.43 -2.41 -10.69
N PRO A 393 8.07 -2.69 -9.41
CA PRO A 393 9.02 -2.72 -8.29
C PRO A 393 10.13 -3.76 -8.45
N GLU A 394 9.81 -4.93 -9.01
CA GLU A 394 10.79 -6.02 -9.17
C GLU A 394 11.86 -5.71 -10.23
N PHE A 395 11.53 -4.93 -11.27
CA PHE A 395 12.53 -4.40 -12.21
C PHE A 395 13.44 -3.36 -11.55
N VAL A 396 12.88 -2.46 -10.75
CA VAL A 396 13.66 -1.46 -10.00
C VAL A 396 14.64 -2.14 -9.04
N ARG A 397 14.25 -3.25 -8.38
CA ARG A 397 15.16 -4.10 -7.60
C ARG A 397 16.24 -4.72 -8.48
N LEU A 398 15.86 -5.39 -9.57
CA LEU A 398 16.78 -6.05 -10.49
C LEU A 398 17.86 -5.09 -11.02
N PHE A 399 17.52 -3.84 -11.33
CA PHE A 399 18.49 -2.84 -11.79
C PHE A 399 19.46 -2.38 -10.69
N VAL A 400 18.98 -2.19 -9.46
CA VAL A 400 19.84 -1.83 -8.32
C VAL A 400 20.76 -3.00 -7.94
N ASP A 401 20.24 -4.22 -7.93
CA ASP A 401 21.01 -5.45 -7.68
C ASP A 401 22.11 -5.67 -8.74
N ASN A 402 21.93 -5.17 -9.97
CA ASN A 402 22.90 -5.23 -11.08
C ASN A 402 23.60 -3.89 -11.35
N GLY A 403 23.72 -3.00 -10.35
CA GLY A 403 24.67 -1.87 -10.38
C GLY A 403 24.12 -0.48 -10.70
N ALA A 404 22.80 -0.28 -10.80
CA ALA A 404 22.22 1.05 -10.97
C ALA A 404 22.31 1.89 -9.66
N ASN A 405 23.14 2.94 -9.66
CA ASN A 405 23.28 3.84 -8.52
C ASN A 405 22.20 4.94 -8.53
N VAL A 406 21.21 4.78 -7.66
CA VAL A 406 20.10 5.74 -7.49
C VAL A 406 20.57 7.15 -7.07
N ALA A 407 21.75 7.29 -6.44
CA ALA A 407 22.32 8.59 -6.09
C ALA A 407 22.98 9.33 -7.28
N ASP A 408 23.40 8.60 -8.31
CA ASP A 408 23.86 9.21 -9.57
C ASP A 408 22.68 9.52 -10.49
N PHE A 409 21.71 8.61 -10.56
CA PHE A 409 20.49 8.72 -11.36
C PHE A 409 19.61 9.92 -11.00
N LEU A 410 19.36 10.20 -9.71
CA LEU A 410 18.30 11.13 -9.31
C LEU A 410 18.75 12.60 -9.22
N THR A 411 18.62 13.32 -10.34
CA THR A 411 18.66 14.79 -10.39
C THR A 411 17.30 15.42 -10.08
N TYR A 412 17.28 16.68 -9.64
CA TYR A 412 16.02 17.41 -9.43
C TYR A 412 15.20 17.58 -10.72
N GLY A 413 15.84 17.62 -11.89
CA GLY A 413 15.16 17.57 -13.20
C GLY A 413 14.39 16.27 -13.43
N ARG A 414 15.02 15.11 -13.19
CA ARG A 414 14.36 13.79 -13.28
C ARG A 414 13.26 13.63 -12.24
N LEU A 415 13.48 14.10 -11.00
CA LEU A 415 12.43 14.11 -9.97
C LEU A 415 11.23 14.96 -10.40
N GLN A 416 11.44 16.13 -11.03
CA GLN A 416 10.36 16.94 -11.57
C GLN A 416 9.63 16.23 -12.73
N GLN A 417 10.35 15.49 -13.58
CA GLN A 417 9.73 14.66 -14.64
C GLN A 417 8.87 13.54 -14.04
N LEU A 418 9.34 12.85 -13.00
CA LEU A 418 8.59 11.84 -12.25
C LEU A 418 7.31 12.40 -11.58
N TYR A 419 7.29 13.67 -11.16
CA TYR A 419 6.06 14.33 -10.69
C TYR A 419 5.12 14.82 -11.81
N ARG A 420 5.59 14.91 -13.06
CA ARG A 420 4.76 15.27 -14.24
C ARG A 420 4.09 14.05 -14.90
N THR A 421 4.59 12.83 -14.70
CA THR A 421 3.98 11.58 -15.20
C THR A 421 2.85 11.06 -14.33
N VAL A 422 2.47 11.78 -13.27
CA VAL A 422 1.37 11.44 -12.35
C VAL A 422 0.03 11.45 -13.09
N ALA A 423 -0.74 10.36 -12.97
CA ALA A 423 -1.98 10.17 -13.73
C ALA A 423 -3.05 11.25 -13.43
N PRO A 424 -3.71 11.86 -14.45
CA PRO A 424 -4.66 12.96 -14.26
C PRO A 424 -5.86 12.69 -13.35
N LYS A 425 -6.25 11.43 -13.17
CA LYS A 425 -7.37 11.02 -12.29
C LYS A 425 -6.98 10.93 -10.81
N SER A 426 -5.68 10.97 -10.48
CA SER A 426 -5.20 10.78 -9.11
C SER A 426 -5.51 11.97 -8.19
N LEU A 427 -5.59 11.73 -6.88
CA LEU A 427 -5.64 12.80 -5.88
C LEU A 427 -4.42 13.73 -5.95
N LEU A 428 -3.22 13.17 -6.14
CA LEU A 428 -1.99 13.96 -6.24
C LEU A 428 -2.03 14.96 -7.40
N PHE A 429 -2.53 14.56 -8.57
CA PHE A 429 -2.71 15.46 -9.71
C PHE A 429 -3.68 16.60 -9.38
N ARG A 430 -4.84 16.28 -8.78
CA ARG A 430 -5.85 17.29 -8.34
C ARG A 430 -5.23 18.30 -7.36
N LEU A 431 -4.44 17.84 -6.39
CA LEU A 431 -3.78 18.69 -5.40
C LEU A 431 -2.66 19.56 -6.01
N LEU A 432 -1.82 19.00 -6.88
CA LEU A 432 -0.77 19.76 -7.57
C LEU A 432 -1.37 20.81 -8.50
N GLN A 433 -2.46 20.49 -9.21
CA GLN A 433 -3.20 21.46 -10.03
C GLN A 433 -3.73 22.62 -9.17
N HIS A 434 -4.39 22.34 -8.04
CA HIS A 434 -4.87 23.37 -7.12
C HIS A 434 -3.73 24.28 -6.62
N LYS A 435 -2.56 23.72 -6.27
CA LYS A 435 -1.38 24.51 -5.84
C LYS A 435 -0.69 25.27 -6.99
N HIS A 436 -0.79 24.78 -8.22
CA HIS A 436 -0.33 25.50 -9.40
C HIS A 436 -1.25 26.71 -9.68
N GLU A 437 -2.57 26.52 -9.59
CA GLU A 437 -3.58 27.58 -9.78
C GLU A 437 -3.52 28.65 -8.68
N GLU A 438 -3.43 28.26 -7.39
CA GLU A 438 -3.12 29.17 -6.28
C GLU A 438 -1.88 30.03 -6.57
N GLY A 439 -0.80 29.40 -7.08
CA GLY A 439 0.46 30.06 -7.39
C GLY A 439 0.34 31.06 -8.54
N ARG A 440 -0.39 30.70 -9.61
CA ARG A 440 -0.67 31.60 -10.74
C ARG A 440 -1.50 32.80 -10.33
N LEU A 441 -2.50 32.63 -9.47
CA LEU A 441 -3.32 33.73 -8.95
C LEU A 441 -2.51 34.68 -8.06
N ALA A 442 -1.66 34.14 -7.18
CA ALA A 442 -0.77 34.94 -6.33
C ALA A 442 0.28 35.74 -7.15
N LEU A 443 0.77 35.18 -8.26
CA LEU A 443 1.66 35.88 -9.20
C LEU A 443 0.93 36.95 -10.01
N ALA A 444 -0.26 36.65 -10.54
CA ALA A 444 -1.08 37.60 -11.30
C ALA A 444 -1.44 38.85 -10.48
N GLY A 445 -1.72 38.68 -9.18
CA GLY A 445 -1.96 39.81 -8.26
C GLY A 445 -0.76 40.75 -8.05
N LEU A 446 0.44 40.37 -8.48
CA LEU A 446 1.66 41.18 -8.44
C LEU A 446 2.12 41.68 -9.83
N SER A 447 1.45 41.28 -10.91
CA SER A 447 1.83 41.62 -12.29
C SER A 447 0.59 41.80 -13.18
N ALA A 448 -0.14 42.90 -12.96
CA ALA A 448 -1.39 43.23 -13.66
C ALA A 448 -1.22 43.74 -15.12
N GLN A 449 -0.20 43.25 -15.84
CA GLN A 449 0.00 43.45 -17.28
C GLN A 449 1.09 42.47 -17.78
N GLN A 450 0.88 41.87 -18.96
CA GLN A 450 1.65 40.74 -19.54
C GLN A 450 1.50 39.41 -18.75
N SER A 451 1.16 38.28 -19.36
CA SER A 451 0.70 37.98 -20.73
C SER A 451 -0.51 37.04 -20.70
N ARG A 452 -1.45 37.20 -21.64
CA ARG A 452 -2.70 36.43 -21.70
C ARG A 452 -2.72 35.47 -22.90
N GLU A 453 -1.61 34.78 -23.11
CA GLU A 453 -1.50 33.74 -24.14
C GLU A 453 -1.87 32.38 -23.56
N LEU A 454 -2.75 31.67 -24.27
CA LEU A 454 -3.40 30.45 -23.80
C LEU A 454 -2.70 29.23 -24.37
N SER A 455 -1.59 28.81 -23.75
CA SER A 455 -0.89 27.59 -24.14
C SER A 455 -1.69 26.34 -23.76
N THR A 456 -2.27 25.68 -24.76
CA THR A 456 -3.02 24.41 -24.65
C THR A 456 -2.08 23.21 -24.45
N GLY A 457 -1.30 23.23 -23.36
CA GLY A 457 -0.43 22.15 -22.93
C GLY A 457 -0.70 21.72 -21.49
N SER A 458 -0.38 20.47 -21.16
CA SER A 458 -0.52 19.92 -19.80
C SER A 458 0.25 20.75 -18.76
N PRO A 459 -0.28 20.91 -17.53
CA PRO A 459 0.37 21.73 -16.50
C PRO A 459 1.75 21.17 -16.12
N ALA A 460 2.81 21.94 -16.39
CA ALA A 460 4.19 21.55 -16.14
C ALA A 460 4.56 21.76 -14.66
N PHE A 461 4.09 20.87 -13.78
CA PHE A 461 4.27 20.99 -12.32
C PHE A 461 5.72 21.22 -11.89
N SER A 462 5.90 21.97 -10.80
CA SER A 462 7.19 22.34 -10.22
C SER A 462 7.44 21.69 -8.84
N LEU A 463 8.70 21.41 -8.50
CA LEU A 463 9.07 20.90 -7.16
C LEU A 463 8.67 21.87 -6.04
N HIS A 464 8.47 23.16 -6.35
CA HIS A 464 7.94 24.14 -5.41
C HIS A 464 6.44 23.94 -5.12
N GLU A 465 5.64 23.46 -6.07
CA GLU A 465 4.24 23.04 -5.83
C GLU A 465 4.20 21.75 -5.01
N VAL A 466 5.05 20.76 -5.31
CA VAL A 466 5.21 19.54 -4.50
C VAL A 466 5.60 19.89 -3.07
N SER A 467 6.56 20.81 -2.89
CA SER A 467 6.97 21.34 -1.58
C SER A 467 5.81 22.02 -0.82
N ARG A 468 4.90 22.72 -1.52
CA ARG A 468 3.69 23.29 -0.91
C ARG A 468 2.66 22.22 -0.52
N VAL A 469 2.43 21.18 -1.34
CA VAL A 469 1.56 20.04 -0.96
C VAL A 469 2.12 19.30 0.25
N LEU A 470 3.43 18.99 0.26
CA LEU A 470 4.10 18.35 1.39
C LEU A 470 4.02 19.21 2.68
N LYS A 471 4.14 20.54 2.56
CA LYS A 471 3.97 21.45 3.70
C LYS A 471 2.53 21.43 4.26
N ASP A 472 1.51 21.29 3.42
CA ASP A 472 0.12 21.21 3.90
C ASP A 472 -0.16 19.89 4.66
N PHE A 473 0.59 18.81 4.36
CA PHE A 473 0.49 17.52 5.08
C PHE A 473 1.38 17.42 6.33
N LEU A 474 2.65 17.86 6.24
CA LEU A 474 3.71 17.67 7.24
C LEU A 474 4.11 18.96 7.97
N GLN A 475 3.38 20.07 7.74
CA GLN A 475 3.55 21.36 8.41
C GLN A 475 5.02 21.81 8.55
N ASP A 476 5.56 21.88 9.76
CA ASP A 476 6.94 22.33 9.99
C ASP A 476 7.99 21.24 9.69
N ALA A 477 7.62 19.96 9.69
CA ALA A 477 8.52 18.85 9.30
C ALA A 477 8.94 18.87 7.82
N CYS A 478 8.27 19.67 6.99
CA CYS A 478 8.68 19.95 5.60
C CYS A 478 9.21 21.39 5.38
N ARG A 479 9.54 22.16 6.43
CA ARG A 479 10.05 23.54 6.32
C ARG A 479 11.49 23.60 5.77
N GLY A 480 11.63 23.35 4.46
CA GLY A 480 12.88 23.52 3.71
C GLY A 480 13.07 22.57 2.52
N LEU A 481 12.30 21.47 2.42
CA LEU A 481 12.46 20.52 1.31
C LEU A 481 12.20 21.22 -0.04
N TYR A 482 13.18 21.12 -0.94
CA TYR A 482 13.22 21.76 -2.25
C TYR A 482 13.15 23.32 -2.22
N GLN A 483 13.65 23.97 -1.14
CA GLN A 483 13.62 25.43 -0.96
C GLN A 483 15.00 26.05 -0.55
N ASP A 484 16.11 25.50 -1.06
CA ASP A 484 17.48 25.81 -0.57
C ASP A 484 17.96 27.27 -0.66
N GLY A 485 17.41 28.09 -1.57
CA GLY A 485 17.92 29.44 -1.82
C GLY A 485 17.85 30.41 -0.63
N TRP A 486 16.97 30.19 0.34
CA TRP A 486 16.81 31.08 1.51
C TRP A 486 17.90 30.92 2.56
N ALA A 487 18.55 29.75 2.64
CA ALA A 487 19.54 29.46 3.69
C ALA A 487 20.97 29.89 3.29
N ALA A 488 21.38 29.63 2.04
CA ALA A 488 22.74 29.88 1.57
C ALA A 488 23.13 31.37 1.68
N SER A 489 22.22 32.28 1.29
CA SER A 489 22.47 33.73 1.28
C SER A 489 22.70 34.35 2.67
N ARG A 490 22.51 33.60 3.77
CA ARG A 490 22.67 34.10 5.14
C ARG A 490 23.99 33.70 5.81
N ARG A 491 24.82 32.86 5.17
CA ARG A 491 26.13 32.43 5.68
C ARG A 491 27.33 33.12 5.02
N THR A 492 27.14 33.79 3.88
CA THR A 492 28.19 34.50 3.13
C THR A 492 27.96 36.02 3.14
N VAL A 493 27.80 36.59 4.34
CA VAL A 493 27.77 38.05 4.57
C VAL A 493 29.00 38.50 5.37
N GLU A 494 30.18 38.08 4.92
CA GLU A 494 31.44 38.76 5.25
C GLU A 494 32.16 39.16 3.95
N ARG A 495 32.41 40.48 3.82
CA ARG A 495 33.36 41.14 2.90
C ARG A 495 33.25 40.83 1.38
N GLY A 496 32.55 41.70 0.64
CA GLY A 496 32.76 41.86 -0.81
C GLY A 496 31.65 42.61 -1.56
N PRO A 497 31.83 43.89 -1.96
CA PRO A 497 30.82 44.66 -2.68
C PRO A 497 30.84 44.41 -4.20
N ALA A 498 30.42 43.21 -4.63
CA ALA A 498 30.26 42.88 -6.05
C ALA A 498 28.81 43.08 -6.52
N LYS A 499 28.57 44.07 -7.39
CA LYS A 499 27.24 44.30 -8.01
C LYS A 499 26.83 43.09 -8.86
N ARG A 500 25.65 42.53 -8.63
CA ARG A 500 24.98 41.54 -9.51
C ARG A 500 23.66 42.10 -10.04
N PRO A 501 23.19 41.72 -11.25
CA PRO A 501 21.97 42.26 -11.83
C PRO A 501 20.71 41.83 -11.06
N MET A 502 19.77 42.75 -10.90
CA MET A 502 18.50 42.52 -10.22
C MET A 502 17.46 42.05 -11.26
N GLY A 503 17.16 40.74 -11.32
CA GLY A 503 16.19 40.23 -12.30
C GLY A 503 15.83 38.74 -12.19
N GLN A 504 16.80 37.83 -12.05
CA GLN A 504 16.52 36.40 -12.00
C GLN A 504 16.06 35.95 -10.60
N LYS A 505 14.77 35.58 -10.49
CA LYS A 505 14.19 34.97 -9.28
C LYS A 505 14.30 33.44 -9.33
N TRP A 506 14.89 32.85 -8.30
CA TRP A 506 14.44 31.60 -7.67
C TRP A 506 14.09 30.41 -8.59
N LEU A 507 15.05 29.97 -9.42
CA LEU A 507 15.05 28.59 -9.92
C LEU A 507 15.92 27.71 -9.02
N LEU A 508 15.53 26.45 -8.82
CA LEU A 508 16.49 25.41 -8.43
C LEU A 508 17.32 25.02 -9.65
N ASP A 509 18.56 24.61 -9.42
CA ASP A 509 19.36 23.96 -10.46
C ASP A 509 18.84 22.54 -10.69
N LEU A 510 18.22 22.31 -11.85
CA LEU A 510 17.64 21.01 -12.22
C LEU A 510 18.72 19.96 -12.55
N SER A 511 19.97 20.37 -12.78
CA SER A 511 21.11 19.46 -12.97
C SER A 511 21.68 18.95 -11.64
N GLN A 512 21.34 19.59 -10.52
CA GLN A 512 21.82 19.18 -9.20
C GLN A 512 21.22 17.82 -8.79
N LYS A 513 22.08 16.91 -8.31
CA LYS A 513 21.70 15.63 -7.68
C LYS A 513 20.95 15.87 -6.38
N SER A 514 19.98 15.01 -6.06
CA SER A 514 19.30 15.08 -4.76
C SER A 514 20.25 14.79 -3.60
N LYS A 515 20.02 15.47 -2.47
CA LYS A 515 20.70 15.23 -1.19
C LYS A 515 20.36 13.87 -0.57
N ASP A 516 19.10 13.43 -0.73
CA ASP A 516 18.58 12.22 -0.09
C ASP A 516 17.70 11.45 -1.10
N PRO A 517 18.29 10.80 -2.11
CA PRO A 517 17.57 10.34 -3.31
C PRO A 517 16.51 9.28 -2.98
N TRP A 518 16.80 8.38 -2.04
CA TRP A 518 15.84 7.38 -1.56
C TRP A 518 14.65 8.01 -0.83
N ARG A 519 14.83 9.10 -0.08
CA ARG A 519 13.70 9.84 0.56
C ARG A 519 12.80 10.46 -0.50
N ASP A 520 13.40 11.05 -1.54
CA ASP A 520 12.64 11.74 -2.58
C ASP A 520 11.81 10.76 -3.43
N LEU A 521 12.38 9.60 -3.78
CA LEU A 521 11.63 8.50 -4.42
C LEU A 521 10.58 7.87 -3.51
N PHE A 522 10.89 7.71 -2.21
CA PHE A 522 9.93 7.23 -1.21
C PHE A 522 8.71 8.16 -1.10
N LEU A 523 8.93 9.48 -0.97
CA LEU A 523 7.86 10.48 -0.95
C LEU A 523 7.02 10.44 -2.24
N TRP A 524 7.67 10.37 -3.40
CA TRP A 524 7.01 10.27 -4.71
C TRP A 524 6.15 9.00 -4.87
N ALA A 525 6.59 7.87 -4.30
CA ALA A 525 5.83 6.62 -4.30
C ALA A 525 4.65 6.66 -3.30
N VAL A 526 4.88 7.16 -2.09
CA VAL A 526 3.84 7.31 -1.05
C VAL A 526 2.72 8.25 -1.51
N LEU A 527 3.06 9.40 -2.10
CA LEU A 527 2.09 10.38 -2.62
C LEU A 527 1.22 9.83 -3.77
N GLN A 528 1.65 8.76 -4.44
CA GLN A 528 0.87 8.07 -5.49
C GLN A 528 0.20 6.77 -4.99
N ASN A 529 0.23 6.48 -3.70
CA ASN A 529 -0.28 5.22 -3.10
C ASN A 529 0.40 3.94 -3.64
N ARG A 530 1.66 4.05 -4.11
CA ARG A 530 2.43 2.94 -4.72
C ARG A 530 3.16 2.12 -3.65
N HIS A 531 2.39 1.37 -2.84
CA HIS A 531 2.87 0.72 -1.63
C HIS A 531 4.15 -0.14 -1.81
N GLU A 532 4.22 -0.99 -2.83
CA GLU A 532 5.34 -1.94 -3.01
C GLU A 532 6.67 -1.28 -3.40
N MET A 533 6.62 -0.18 -4.17
CA MET A 533 7.81 0.64 -4.41
C MET A 533 8.17 1.46 -3.17
N ALA A 534 7.19 2.01 -2.46
CA ALA A 534 7.43 2.75 -1.23
C ALA A 534 8.03 1.88 -0.10
N THR A 535 7.62 0.61 0.06
CA THR A 535 8.28 -0.30 1.02
C THR A 535 9.71 -0.65 0.62
N TYR A 536 10.00 -0.78 -0.68
CA TYR A 536 11.38 -0.97 -1.15
C TYR A 536 12.25 0.28 -0.94
N PHE A 537 11.78 1.47 -1.29
CA PHE A 537 12.54 2.71 -1.05
C PHE A 537 12.75 3.00 0.43
N TRP A 538 11.82 2.59 1.30
CA TRP A 538 12.02 2.59 2.76
C TRP A 538 13.08 1.56 3.21
N ALA A 539 13.10 0.38 2.61
CA ALA A 539 14.13 -0.64 2.87
C ALA A 539 15.54 -0.16 2.48
N MET A 540 15.67 0.69 1.46
CA MET A 540 16.96 1.26 1.02
C MET A 540 17.32 2.61 1.69
N GLY A 541 16.34 3.40 2.13
CA GLY A 541 16.56 4.76 2.66
C GLY A 541 17.08 4.85 4.11
N GLN A 542 17.66 6.00 4.48
CA GLN A 542 18.10 6.30 5.86
C GLN A 542 16.96 6.89 6.71
N GLU A 543 17.18 7.01 8.03
CA GLU A 543 16.21 7.55 9.02
C GLU A 543 14.84 6.82 8.97
N GLY A 544 14.89 5.48 9.05
CA GLY A 544 13.77 4.58 8.77
C GLY A 544 12.55 4.78 9.67
N VAL A 545 12.74 5.01 10.97
CA VAL A 545 11.62 5.29 11.90
C VAL A 545 10.93 6.61 11.53
N ALA A 546 11.70 7.67 11.25
CA ALA A 546 11.16 8.97 10.85
C ALA A 546 10.42 8.90 9.50
N ALA A 547 10.98 8.18 8.52
CA ALA A 547 10.37 7.99 7.20
C ALA A 547 9.02 7.25 7.27
N ALA A 548 8.92 6.19 8.08
CA ALA A 548 7.67 5.45 8.26
C ALA A 548 6.58 6.30 8.95
N LEU A 549 6.94 7.11 9.95
CA LEU A 549 6.01 8.04 10.61
C LEU A 549 5.54 9.16 9.65
N ALA A 550 6.44 9.72 8.85
CA ALA A 550 6.10 10.74 7.84
C ALA A 550 5.14 10.19 6.76
N ALA A 551 5.37 8.97 6.27
CA ALA A 551 4.45 8.31 5.34
C ALA A 551 3.10 8.00 5.98
N CYS A 552 3.07 7.61 7.26
CA CYS A 552 1.83 7.43 8.01
C CYS A 552 1.00 8.74 8.07
N LYS A 553 1.63 9.89 8.33
CA LYS A 553 0.96 11.20 8.28
C LYS A 553 0.41 11.51 6.88
N ILE A 554 1.24 11.40 5.84
CA ILE A 554 0.82 11.68 4.45
C ILE A 554 -0.39 10.81 4.06
N LEU A 555 -0.35 9.50 4.33
CA LEU A 555 -1.43 8.59 3.95
C LEU A 555 -2.71 8.81 4.77
N LYS A 556 -2.59 9.13 6.07
CA LYS A 556 -3.75 9.52 6.90
C LYS A 556 -4.43 10.77 6.33
N GLU A 557 -3.69 11.82 5.96
CA GLU A 557 -4.26 13.04 5.36
C GLU A 557 -4.80 12.82 3.94
N MET A 558 -4.10 12.09 3.07
CA MET A 558 -4.62 11.77 1.73
C MET A 558 -5.92 10.96 1.83
N SER A 559 -6.01 10.00 2.76
CA SER A 559 -7.25 9.24 2.99
C SER A 559 -8.42 10.08 3.52
N ARG A 560 -8.18 11.32 3.98
CA ARG A 560 -9.21 12.28 4.42
C ARG A 560 -9.66 13.19 3.28
N LEU A 561 -8.83 13.37 2.25
CA LEU A 561 -9.10 14.18 1.07
C LEU A 561 -9.60 13.35 -0.14
N GLU A 562 -9.36 12.04 -0.13
CA GLU A 562 -9.79 11.15 -1.20
C GLU A 562 -11.32 10.94 -1.21
N THR A 563 -11.89 11.02 -2.41
CA THR A 563 -13.32 10.88 -2.71
C THR A 563 -13.76 9.44 -2.95
N GLU A 564 -12.83 8.56 -3.36
CA GLU A 564 -13.11 7.14 -3.60
C GLU A 564 -12.90 6.32 -2.31
N ALA A 565 -13.98 5.78 -1.75
CA ALA A 565 -13.98 5.11 -0.45
C ALA A 565 -13.01 3.91 -0.36
N GLU A 566 -12.86 3.13 -1.44
CA GLU A 566 -11.95 1.98 -1.48
C GLU A 566 -10.47 2.41 -1.54
N VAL A 567 -10.14 3.44 -2.32
CA VAL A 567 -8.79 4.02 -2.34
C VAL A 567 -8.45 4.59 -0.96
N ALA A 568 -9.37 5.36 -0.36
CA ALA A 568 -9.24 5.86 1.00
C ALA A 568 -9.09 4.75 2.05
N ARG A 569 -9.72 3.57 1.84
CA ARG A 569 -9.55 2.38 2.69
C ARG A 569 -8.14 1.82 2.58
N THR A 570 -7.62 1.60 1.38
CA THR A 570 -6.24 1.10 1.19
C THR A 570 -5.19 2.03 1.81
N MET A 571 -5.36 3.36 1.69
CA MET A 571 -4.47 4.34 2.32
C MET A 571 -4.44 4.24 3.86
N ARG A 572 -5.57 3.89 4.50
CA ARG A 572 -5.67 3.74 5.97
C ARG A 572 -5.16 2.39 6.47
N GLU A 573 -5.26 1.35 5.64
CA GLU A 573 -4.76 0.00 5.94
C GLU A 573 -3.25 -0.16 5.70
N ALA A 574 -2.58 0.90 5.19
CA ALA A 574 -1.15 0.92 4.92
C ALA A 574 -0.31 0.84 6.21
N LYS A 575 0.45 -0.25 6.35
CA LYS A 575 1.09 -0.70 7.61
C LYS A 575 2.33 0.10 8.07
N TYR A 576 2.50 1.36 7.67
CA TYR A 576 3.69 2.16 8.02
C TYR A 576 3.78 2.49 9.52
N GLU A 577 2.65 2.61 10.24
CA GLU A 577 2.67 2.73 11.72
C GLU A 577 3.25 1.46 12.37
N GLN A 578 2.95 0.28 11.83
CA GLN A 578 3.51 -0.99 12.30
C GLN A 578 5.00 -1.13 11.93
N LEU A 579 5.41 -0.72 10.73
CA LEU A 579 6.83 -0.73 10.33
C LEU A 579 7.69 0.20 11.21
N ALA A 580 7.17 1.37 11.60
CA ALA A 580 7.84 2.26 12.55
C ALA A 580 7.95 1.63 13.95
N LEU A 581 6.89 0.95 14.40
CA LEU A 581 6.82 0.22 15.67
C LEU A 581 7.82 -0.93 15.74
N ASP A 582 7.77 -1.85 14.78
CA ASP A 582 8.58 -3.07 14.80
C ASP A 582 10.08 -2.75 14.69
N LEU A 583 10.45 -1.78 13.84
CA LEU A 583 11.82 -1.27 13.76
C LEU A 583 12.28 -0.62 15.07
N PHE A 584 11.44 0.21 15.69
CA PHE A 584 11.77 0.83 16.98
C PHE A 584 11.85 -0.21 18.12
N SER A 585 11.07 -1.28 18.07
CA SER A 585 11.18 -2.41 18.99
C SER A 585 12.52 -3.14 18.85
N GLU A 586 12.99 -3.40 17.63
CA GLU A 586 14.31 -3.99 17.39
C GLU A 586 15.43 -3.07 17.96
N CYS A 587 15.39 -1.77 17.63
CA CYS A 587 16.32 -0.76 18.17
C CYS A 587 16.32 -0.70 19.71
N TYR A 588 15.13 -0.73 20.33
CA TYR A 588 14.98 -0.70 21.79
C TYR A 588 15.49 -1.97 22.47
N SER A 589 15.27 -3.14 21.86
CA SER A 589 15.79 -4.42 22.36
C SER A 589 17.32 -4.53 22.26
N ASN A 590 17.93 -3.88 21.25
CA ASN A 590 19.38 -3.81 21.09
C ASN A 590 20.04 -2.82 22.06
N SER A 591 19.51 -1.60 22.20
CA SER A 591 20.06 -0.59 23.12
C SER A 591 19.03 0.49 23.49
N ALA A 592 18.56 0.46 24.73
CA ALA A 592 17.57 1.42 25.23
C ALA A 592 18.07 2.88 25.16
N ASP A 593 19.31 3.18 25.58
CA ASP A 593 19.82 4.56 25.56
C ASP A 593 20.05 5.11 24.13
N ARG A 594 20.46 4.27 23.16
CA ARG A 594 20.53 4.67 21.75
C ARG A 594 19.13 4.86 21.15
N ALA A 595 18.16 4.01 21.50
CA ALA A 595 16.77 4.19 21.10
C ALA A 595 16.13 5.46 21.70
N PHE A 596 16.46 5.82 22.95
CA PHE A 596 16.05 7.09 23.56
C PHE A 596 16.66 8.29 22.83
N ALA A 597 17.94 8.22 22.45
CA ALA A 597 18.57 9.27 21.65
C ALA A 597 17.89 9.43 20.27
N LEU A 598 17.57 8.32 19.59
CA LEU A 598 16.88 8.30 18.30
C LEU A 598 15.48 8.96 18.34
N LEU A 599 14.76 8.90 19.47
CA LEU A 599 13.46 9.57 19.62
C LEU A 599 13.57 11.11 19.70
N VAL A 600 14.66 11.62 20.29
CA VAL A 600 14.88 13.04 20.65
C VAL A 600 15.74 13.79 19.62
N ARG A 601 16.50 13.04 18.81
CA ARG A 601 17.36 13.53 17.72
C ARG A 601 16.56 14.35 16.70
N ARG A 602 17.10 15.50 16.32
CA ARG A 602 16.58 16.33 15.22
C ARG A 602 17.03 15.76 13.86
N ASN A 603 16.13 15.06 13.17
CA ASN A 603 16.42 14.36 11.90
C ASN A 603 16.81 15.35 10.80
N ARG A 604 17.94 15.12 10.11
CA ARG A 604 18.46 16.07 9.10
C ARG A 604 17.65 16.03 7.80
N SER A 605 17.19 14.85 7.39
CA SER A 605 16.44 14.66 6.15
C SER A 605 14.97 15.11 6.27
N TRP A 606 14.50 15.37 7.49
CA TRP A 606 13.12 15.74 7.84
C TRP A 606 13.05 17.10 8.58
N SER A 607 13.68 18.13 7.98
CA SER A 607 13.65 19.55 8.42
C SER A 607 14.01 19.82 9.89
N ARG A 608 14.83 18.97 10.52
CA ARG A 608 15.19 19.03 11.96
C ARG A 608 14.05 18.73 12.94
N THR A 609 12.98 18.05 12.51
CA THR A 609 11.96 17.54 13.43
C THR A 609 12.40 16.23 14.10
N THR A 610 11.86 15.96 15.29
CA THR A 610 12.14 14.73 16.06
C THR A 610 11.12 13.64 15.72
N CYS A 611 11.50 12.38 15.95
CA CYS A 611 10.61 11.24 15.73
C CYS A 611 9.33 11.34 16.59
N LEU A 612 9.44 11.89 17.81
CA LEU A 612 8.28 12.16 18.67
C LEU A 612 7.35 13.22 18.08
N HIS A 613 7.87 14.29 17.48
CA HIS A 613 7.03 15.31 16.82
C HIS A 613 6.25 14.72 15.65
N LEU A 614 6.95 13.99 14.77
CA LEU A 614 6.34 13.29 13.63
C LEU A 614 5.25 12.30 14.07
N ALA A 615 5.50 11.52 15.12
CA ALA A 615 4.52 10.61 15.69
C ALA A 615 3.26 11.34 16.23
N THR A 616 3.44 12.50 16.88
CA THR A 616 2.32 13.31 17.38
C THR A 616 1.49 13.89 16.24
N GLU A 617 2.14 14.46 15.21
CA GLU A 617 1.43 14.99 14.02
C GLU A 617 0.73 13.89 13.22
N ALA A 618 1.31 12.69 13.19
CA ALA A 618 0.77 11.49 12.55
C ALA A 618 -0.33 10.77 13.35
N ASP A 619 -0.62 11.21 14.59
CA ASP A 619 -1.59 10.57 15.50
C ASP A 619 -1.38 9.03 15.58
N THR A 620 -0.12 8.63 15.79
CA THR A 620 0.31 7.22 15.83
C THR A 620 0.19 6.64 17.23
N LYS A 621 -1.06 6.38 17.64
CA LYS A 621 -1.38 5.96 19.02
C LYS A 621 -0.75 4.63 19.40
N ALA A 622 -0.55 3.71 18.45
CA ALA A 622 0.12 2.44 18.73
C ALA A 622 1.63 2.67 18.99
N PHE A 623 2.27 3.57 18.23
CA PHE A 623 3.67 3.95 18.45
C PHE A 623 3.91 4.52 19.85
N PHE A 624 3.06 5.44 20.33
CA PHE A 624 3.15 5.95 21.70
C PHE A 624 2.80 4.92 22.77
N ALA A 625 2.01 3.89 22.46
CA ALA A 625 1.64 2.86 23.41
C ALA A 625 2.73 1.80 23.65
N HIS A 626 3.76 1.77 22.79
CA HIS A 626 4.92 0.89 22.89
C HIS A 626 5.71 1.12 24.19
N ASP A 627 6.10 0.02 24.86
CA ASP A 627 6.69 0.09 26.19
C ASP A 627 8.07 0.80 26.20
N GLY A 628 8.84 0.75 25.11
CA GLY A 628 10.08 1.54 25.01
C GLY A 628 9.84 3.05 24.99
N VAL A 629 8.75 3.52 24.38
CA VAL A 629 8.35 4.95 24.40
C VAL A 629 7.80 5.29 25.79
N GLN A 630 6.98 4.42 26.39
CA GLN A 630 6.45 4.63 27.75
C GLN A 630 7.55 4.59 28.84
N ALA A 631 8.62 3.82 28.64
CA ALA A 631 9.83 3.83 29.47
C ALA A 631 10.58 5.16 29.32
N PHE A 632 10.80 5.63 28.09
CA PHE A 632 11.41 6.94 27.82
C PHE A 632 10.65 8.09 28.50
N LEU A 633 9.32 8.13 28.33
CA LEU A 633 8.47 9.14 28.98
C LEU A 633 8.48 9.02 30.52
N THR A 634 8.75 7.82 31.05
CA THR A 634 8.95 7.62 32.49
C THR A 634 10.32 8.15 32.95
N LYS A 635 11.38 8.00 32.14
CA LYS A 635 12.71 8.62 32.37
C LYS A 635 12.57 10.15 32.42
N ILE A 636 11.87 10.77 31.45
CA ILE A 636 11.56 12.22 31.48
C ILE A 636 10.77 12.62 32.74
N TRP A 637 9.73 11.85 33.10
CA TRP A 637 8.84 12.20 34.22
C TRP A 637 9.56 12.29 35.57
N TRP A 638 10.49 11.36 35.83
CA TRP A 638 11.32 11.35 37.04
C TRP A 638 12.53 12.31 36.95
N GLY A 639 12.94 12.72 35.75
CA GLY A 639 14.07 13.60 35.53
C GLY A 639 15.39 12.95 35.96
N GLU A 640 16.18 13.65 36.78
CA GLU A 640 17.46 13.16 37.30
C GLU A 640 17.33 12.28 38.56
N MET A 641 16.10 11.90 38.96
CA MET A 641 15.84 10.97 40.06
C MET A 641 15.64 9.54 39.54
N ALA A 642 16.04 8.55 40.34
CA ALA A 642 15.90 7.14 39.98
C ALA A 642 14.43 6.75 39.74
N THR A 643 14.17 6.13 38.58
CA THR A 643 12.85 5.62 38.19
C THR A 643 12.40 4.52 39.14
N GLY A 644 11.36 4.77 39.94
CA GLY A 644 10.81 3.79 40.89
C GLY A 644 10.90 4.17 42.37
N THR A 645 11.31 5.39 42.72
CA THR A 645 11.16 5.84 44.13
C THR A 645 9.67 5.86 44.53
N PRO A 646 9.29 5.31 45.71
CA PRO A 646 7.89 5.22 46.10
C PRO A 646 7.33 6.60 46.50
N ILE A 647 6.09 6.88 46.10
CA ILE A 647 5.43 8.19 46.24
C ILE A 647 5.44 8.72 47.68
N LEU A 648 5.37 7.84 48.69
CA LEU A 648 5.45 8.24 50.11
C LEU A 648 6.79 8.90 50.48
N ARG A 649 7.92 8.46 49.88
CA ARG A 649 9.23 9.10 50.08
C ARG A 649 9.31 10.46 49.38
N LEU A 650 8.70 10.56 48.19
CA LEU A 650 8.59 11.82 47.45
C LEU A 650 7.76 12.85 48.23
N LEU A 651 6.62 12.44 48.79
CA LEU A 651 5.77 13.28 49.63
C LEU A 651 6.50 13.71 50.91
N GLY A 652 7.21 12.79 51.58
CA GLY A 652 8.04 13.13 52.74
C GLY A 652 9.10 14.19 52.41
N ALA A 653 9.85 14.02 51.32
CA ALA A 653 10.85 14.98 50.87
C ALA A 653 10.27 16.32 50.41
N PHE A 654 9.06 16.33 49.84
CA PHE A 654 8.32 17.55 49.50
C PHE A 654 7.90 18.32 50.75
N THR A 655 7.35 17.63 51.77
CA THR A 655 6.89 18.26 53.02
C THR A 655 8.03 18.69 53.95
N CYS A 656 9.15 17.98 53.93
CA CYS A 656 10.35 18.29 54.72
C CYS A 656 11.58 18.34 53.79
N PRO A 657 11.89 19.51 53.21
CA PRO A 657 12.95 19.63 52.21
C PRO A 657 14.36 19.24 52.71
N ALA A 658 14.59 19.20 54.03
CA ALA A 658 15.82 18.66 54.60
C ALA A 658 16.05 17.18 54.24
N LEU A 659 14.99 16.40 54.02
CA LEU A 659 15.09 14.99 53.64
C LEU A 659 15.64 14.78 52.22
N ILE A 660 15.58 15.79 51.33
CA ILE A 660 16.17 15.76 49.98
C ILE A 660 17.69 15.49 50.06
N TYR A 661 18.35 15.99 51.11
CA TYR A 661 19.78 15.83 51.35
C TYR A 661 20.17 14.50 52.00
N THR A 662 19.20 13.62 52.26
CA THR A 662 19.43 12.26 52.78
C THR A 662 19.37 11.23 51.64
N ASN A 663 19.82 10.01 51.91
CA ASN A 663 19.76 8.87 50.97
C ASN A 663 18.33 8.32 50.78
N LEU A 664 17.28 9.05 51.18
CA LEU A 664 15.87 8.69 50.99
C LEU A 664 15.47 8.70 49.49
N ILE A 665 16.12 9.58 48.71
CA ILE A 665 16.01 9.70 47.26
C ILE A 665 17.39 9.42 46.65
N ILE A 666 17.40 8.59 45.61
CA ILE A 666 18.59 8.29 44.79
C ILE A 666 18.50 9.13 43.53
N PHE A 667 19.53 9.93 43.25
CA PHE A 667 19.70 10.64 41.98
C PHE A 667 20.60 9.83 41.03
N SER A 668 20.55 10.06 39.72
CA SER A 668 21.31 9.25 38.74
C SER A 668 22.84 9.39 38.82
N GLU A 669 23.37 10.35 39.60
CA GLU A 669 24.81 10.44 39.95
C GLU A 669 25.14 9.69 41.25
N ASP A 670 24.16 9.33 42.09
CA ASP A 670 24.36 8.67 43.38
C ASP A 670 24.49 7.13 43.27
N THR A 671 24.53 6.56 42.07
CA THR A 671 24.96 5.16 41.86
C THR A 671 26.49 5.10 41.85
N PRO A 672 27.16 4.68 42.94
CA PRO A 672 28.60 4.50 42.91
C PRO A 672 28.95 3.33 41.99
N LEU A 673 30.15 3.37 41.41
CA LEU A 673 30.77 2.25 40.73
C LEU A 673 30.99 1.10 41.74
N ARG A 674 30.00 0.20 41.86
CA ARG A 674 29.95 -0.91 42.84
C ARG A 674 29.44 -2.21 42.23
N THR A 675 29.98 -2.53 41.07
CA THR A 675 30.03 -3.88 40.50
C THR A 675 31.44 -4.07 39.94
N GLY A 676 32.12 -5.18 40.25
CA GLY A 676 33.42 -5.55 39.66
C GLY A 676 34.61 -4.61 39.93
N LEU A 677 35.38 -4.87 41.00
CA LEU A 677 36.81 -4.50 41.03
C LEU A 677 37.62 -5.63 40.35
N GLU A 678 37.31 -5.91 39.08
CA GLU A 678 37.93 -7.02 38.33
C GLU A 678 37.97 -6.78 36.81
N ASP A 679 36.98 -6.10 36.21
CA ASP A 679 36.93 -5.80 34.75
C ASP A 679 37.80 -4.59 34.31
N LEU A 680 39.00 -4.43 34.88
CA LEU A 680 39.89 -3.29 34.61
C LEU A 680 40.79 -3.47 33.35
N GLN A 681 40.35 -4.26 32.37
CA GLN A 681 41.14 -4.64 31.18
C GLN A 681 40.32 -4.70 29.86
N GLU A 682 39.20 -3.98 29.72
CA GLU A 682 38.56 -3.81 28.40
C GLU A 682 38.05 -2.37 28.18
N LEU A 683 39.02 -1.45 27.97
CA LEU A 683 38.78 -0.02 27.87
C LEU A 683 38.66 0.44 26.40
N ASP A 684 37.49 0.28 25.77
CA ASP A 684 37.25 0.82 24.41
C ASP A 684 35.84 1.42 24.19
N SER A 685 35.84 2.63 23.63
CA SER A 685 34.72 3.45 23.11
C SER A 685 33.49 3.79 23.99
N LEU A 686 32.93 2.85 24.75
CA LEU A 686 31.51 2.91 25.16
C LEU A 686 31.19 3.95 26.26
N ASP A 687 32.00 4.05 27.32
CA ASP A 687 31.75 4.99 28.43
C ASP A 687 31.77 6.46 27.97
N MET A 688 32.67 6.81 27.06
CA MET A 688 32.70 8.15 26.46
C MET A 688 31.41 8.44 25.70
N GLU A 689 30.88 7.48 24.94
CA GLU A 689 29.59 7.65 24.24
C GLU A 689 28.42 7.76 25.21
N GLN A 690 28.35 6.94 26.26
CA GLN A 690 27.27 7.04 27.24
C GLN A 690 27.34 8.36 28.03
N SER A 691 28.54 8.86 28.34
CA SER A 691 28.72 10.18 28.97
C SER A 691 28.22 11.33 28.07
N LEU A 692 28.49 11.26 26.76
CA LEU A 692 28.02 12.26 25.78
C LEU A 692 26.50 12.16 25.55
N LEU A 693 25.94 10.94 25.53
CA LEU A 693 24.50 10.71 25.44
C LEU A 693 23.76 11.20 26.69
N CYS A 694 24.36 11.15 27.87
CA CYS A 694 23.72 11.59 29.13
C CYS A 694 23.95 13.07 29.49
N SER A 695 25.07 13.69 29.08
CA SER A 695 25.43 15.05 29.54
C SER A 695 24.66 16.17 28.82
N PRO A 696 24.12 17.17 29.54
CA PRO A 696 23.66 18.43 28.95
C PRO A 696 24.83 19.17 28.29
N GLY A 697 24.63 19.68 27.08
CA GLY A 697 25.70 20.26 26.26
C GLY A 697 26.21 21.61 26.79
N HIS A 698 27.35 21.61 27.48
CA HIS A 698 28.21 22.78 27.57
C HIS A 698 29.20 22.76 26.40
N GLY A 699 29.44 23.91 25.76
CA GLY A 699 30.25 23.98 24.53
C GLY A 699 31.70 23.54 24.73
N VAL A 700 32.23 22.73 23.80
CA VAL A 700 33.62 22.29 23.77
C VAL A 700 34.48 23.34 23.09
N GLU A 701 35.04 24.28 23.86
CA GLU A 701 36.08 25.19 23.36
C GLU A 701 36.97 25.76 24.48
N GLU A 702 37.88 24.94 25.04
CA GLU A 702 39.24 25.37 25.43
C GLU A 702 40.14 24.17 25.81
N PRO A 703 41.40 24.08 25.32
CA PRO A 703 42.32 22.98 25.63
C PRO A 703 43.11 23.26 26.93
N VAL A 704 42.50 23.01 28.09
CA VAL A 704 43.19 23.12 29.39
C VAL A 704 44.24 22.01 29.54
N LYS A 705 45.47 22.39 29.90
CA LYS A 705 46.63 21.50 29.98
C LYS A 705 46.47 20.42 31.06
N MET A 706 46.87 19.19 30.71
CA MET A 706 47.04 18.07 31.63
C MET A 706 47.93 18.44 32.82
N SER A 707 47.41 18.34 34.05
CA SER A 707 48.21 18.51 35.26
C SER A 707 47.57 17.82 36.49
N GLY A 708 48.38 17.03 37.20
CA GLY A 708 48.19 16.68 38.62
C GLY A 708 46.89 15.97 39.01
N ALA A 709 46.94 14.64 39.16
CA ALA A 709 45.87 13.89 39.84
C ALA A 709 45.79 14.30 41.33
N HIS A 710 44.72 15.02 41.71
CA HIS A 710 44.30 15.22 43.10
C HIS A 710 42.77 15.29 43.19
N GLY A 711 42.16 14.38 43.94
CA GLY A 711 40.70 14.28 44.09
C GLY A 711 40.12 15.44 44.90
N SER A 712 39.73 16.52 44.22
CA SER A 712 39.05 17.66 44.83
C SER A 712 37.53 17.53 44.71
N ARG A 713 36.89 17.11 45.79
CA ARG A 713 35.43 17.12 45.94
C ARG A 713 34.97 18.58 45.87
N GLY A 714 34.11 18.92 44.89
CA GLY A 714 33.61 20.29 44.72
C GLY A 714 32.95 20.85 45.99
N PRO A 715 32.92 22.18 46.18
CA PRO A 715 32.49 22.79 47.44
C PRO A 715 31.07 22.33 47.82
N PRO A 716 30.82 21.94 49.09
CA PRO A 716 29.57 21.28 49.46
C PRO A 716 28.32 22.13 49.20
N ALA A 717 28.45 23.47 49.22
CA ALA A 717 27.37 24.38 48.81
C ALA A 717 26.91 24.16 47.36
N ALA A 718 27.83 23.85 46.43
CA ALA A 718 27.48 23.54 45.05
C ALA A 718 26.71 22.21 44.95
N PHE A 719 27.13 21.18 45.69
CA PHE A 719 26.43 19.89 45.78
C PHE A 719 25.01 20.02 46.39
N LEU A 720 24.85 20.86 47.41
CA LEU A 720 23.53 21.15 48.00
C LEU A 720 22.63 21.93 47.03
N LEU A 721 23.19 22.86 46.25
CA LEU A 721 22.45 23.64 45.24
C LEU A 721 22.10 22.82 44.00
N THR A 722 22.96 21.92 43.52
CA THR A 722 22.63 21.02 42.41
C THR A 722 21.55 20.04 42.83
N ARG A 723 21.68 19.32 43.96
CA ARG A 723 20.66 18.37 44.44
C ARG A 723 19.29 19.04 44.64
N TRP A 724 19.26 20.29 45.14
CA TRP A 724 18.04 21.10 45.22
C TRP A 724 17.45 21.41 43.83
N ARG A 725 18.27 21.91 42.89
CA ARG A 725 17.83 22.20 41.52
C ARG A 725 17.33 20.95 40.79
N LYS A 726 17.98 19.80 40.98
CA LYS A 726 17.62 18.51 40.38
C LYS A 726 16.27 17.99 40.91
N PHE A 727 16.04 18.08 42.22
CA PHE A 727 14.74 17.71 42.81
C PHE A 727 13.59 18.59 42.32
N TRP A 728 13.73 19.93 42.42
CA TRP A 728 12.67 20.87 42.02
C TRP A 728 12.53 21.08 40.50
N GLY A 729 13.48 20.57 39.71
CA GLY A 729 13.43 20.59 38.24
C GLY A 729 12.68 19.41 37.61
N ALA A 730 12.38 18.35 38.37
CA ALA A 730 11.75 17.15 37.84
C ALA A 730 10.22 17.32 37.63
N PRO A 731 9.64 16.89 36.49
CA PRO A 731 8.20 17.05 36.23
C PRO A 731 7.30 16.48 37.34
N VAL A 732 7.69 15.36 37.95
CA VAL A 732 6.94 14.72 39.05
C VAL A 732 6.84 15.57 40.33
N THR A 733 7.86 16.36 40.70
CA THR A 733 7.79 17.25 41.87
C THR A 733 7.00 18.52 41.57
N VAL A 734 7.11 19.05 40.35
CA VAL A 734 6.29 20.16 39.85
C VAL A 734 4.81 19.76 39.79
N PHE A 735 4.49 18.54 39.34
CA PHE A 735 3.15 17.98 39.39
C PHE A 735 2.63 17.84 40.83
N LEU A 736 3.39 17.21 41.72
CA LEU A 736 3.00 17.05 43.13
C LEU A 736 2.75 18.40 43.81
N GLY A 737 3.61 19.39 43.54
CA GLY A 737 3.43 20.75 44.04
C GLY A 737 2.15 21.42 43.52
N ASN A 738 1.85 21.29 42.23
CA ASN A 738 0.59 21.79 41.67
C ASN A 738 -0.63 21.09 42.29
N VAL A 739 -0.60 19.77 42.50
CA VAL A 739 -1.70 19.03 43.16
C VAL A 739 -1.93 19.51 44.59
N VAL A 740 -0.87 19.60 45.41
CA VAL A 740 -0.97 20.05 46.81
C VAL A 740 -1.49 21.49 46.89
N MET A 741 -0.97 22.39 46.06
CA MET A 741 -1.41 23.79 46.02
C MET A 741 -2.84 23.94 45.47
N TYR A 742 -3.29 23.08 44.55
CA TYR A 742 -4.67 23.10 44.06
C TYR A 742 -5.68 22.64 45.13
N PHE A 743 -5.34 21.65 45.95
CA PHE A 743 -6.16 21.30 47.12
C PHE A 743 -6.18 22.43 48.17
N ALA A 744 -5.07 23.13 48.39
CA ALA A 744 -5.04 24.31 49.25
C ALA A 744 -5.93 25.45 48.72
N PHE A 745 -5.93 25.68 47.40
CA PHE A 745 -6.84 26.61 46.72
C PHE A 745 -8.32 26.24 46.92
N LEU A 746 -8.71 24.98 46.67
CA LEU A 746 -10.10 24.53 46.88
C LEU A 746 -10.54 24.64 48.35
N PHE A 747 -9.63 24.36 49.30
CA PHE A 747 -9.90 24.54 50.72
C PHE A 747 -10.09 26.03 51.09
N LEU A 748 -9.25 26.93 50.57
CA LEU A 748 -9.40 28.38 50.73
C LEU A 748 -10.72 28.89 50.13
N PHE A 749 -11.08 28.44 48.92
CA PHE A 749 -12.36 28.77 48.27
C PHE A 749 -13.53 28.32 49.14
N THR A 750 -13.50 27.06 49.62
CA THR A 750 -14.53 26.50 50.51
C THR A 750 -14.67 27.32 51.80
N TYR A 751 -13.54 27.69 52.43
CA TYR A 751 -13.54 28.51 53.64
C TYR A 751 -14.14 29.91 53.40
N VAL A 752 -13.73 30.60 52.32
CA VAL A 752 -14.26 31.92 51.96
C VAL A 752 -15.77 31.84 51.71
N LEU A 753 -16.24 30.86 50.92
CA LEU A 753 -17.65 30.70 50.56
C LEU A 753 -18.54 30.31 51.76
N LEU A 754 -18.07 29.44 52.65
CA LEU A 754 -18.88 28.93 53.77
C LEU A 754 -18.80 29.79 55.04
N VAL A 755 -17.67 30.46 55.31
CA VAL A 755 -17.40 31.10 56.62
C VAL A 755 -17.23 32.62 56.54
N ASP A 756 -16.51 33.13 55.53
CA ASP A 756 -16.00 34.51 55.55
C ASP A 756 -16.65 35.45 54.50
N PHE A 757 -17.72 35.00 53.85
CA PHE A 757 -18.44 35.70 52.79
C PHE A 757 -19.33 36.84 53.33
N LYS A 758 -18.72 38.00 53.62
CA LYS A 758 -19.38 39.14 54.28
C LYS A 758 -20.04 40.14 53.32
N PRO A 759 -21.25 40.65 53.62
CA PRO A 759 -21.91 41.65 52.79
C PRO A 759 -21.24 43.04 52.91
N PRO A 760 -21.30 43.87 51.85
CA PRO A 760 -20.93 45.28 51.94
C PRO A 760 -21.82 46.00 52.97
N PRO A 761 -21.34 47.03 53.70
CA PRO A 761 -20.18 47.87 53.39
C PRO A 761 -18.83 47.37 53.94
N GLN A 762 -18.80 46.22 54.63
CA GLN A 762 -17.52 45.60 54.98
C GLN A 762 -16.89 45.05 53.70
N GLY A 763 -15.69 45.55 53.35
CA GLY A 763 -14.97 45.19 52.13
C GLY A 763 -14.53 43.72 52.12
N PRO A 764 -13.97 43.23 50.99
CA PRO A 764 -13.53 41.84 50.88
C PRO A 764 -12.48 41.51 51.95
N SER A 765 -12.61 40.33 52.56
CA SER A 765 -11.75 39.91 53.66
C SER A 765 -10.32 39.58 53.20
N GLY A 766 -9.36 39.47 54.13
CA GLY A 766 -8.00 39.02 53.81
C GLY A 766 -7.97 37.67 53.07
N PRO A 767 -8.68 36.63 53.55
CA PRO A 767 -8.87 35.37 52.81
C PRO A 767 -9.52 35.55 51.43
N GLU A 768 -10.53 36.39 51.29
CA GLU A 768 -11.22 36.66 50.02
C GLU A 768 -10.30 37.35 49.00
N VAL A 769 -9.54 38.38 49.41
CA VAL A 769 -8.51 39.04 48.59
C VAL A 769 -7.39 38.07 48.21
N THR A 770 -7.02 37.14 49.11
CA THR A 770 -6.04 36.09 48.82
C THR A 770 -6.54 35.13 47.75
N LEU A 771 -7.83 34.75 47.79
CA LEU A 771 -8.47 33.93 46.76
C LEU A 771 -8.49 34.64 45.40
N TYR A 772 -8.85 35.93 45.36
CA TYR A 772 -8.85 36.73 44.13
C TYR A 772 -7.44 36.81 43.51
N PHE A 773 -6.40 37.03 44.33
CA PHE A 773 -5.00 37.01 43.87
C PHE A 773 -4.59 35.64 43.33
N TRP A 774 -5.06 34.55 43.97
CA TRP A 774 -4.77 33.20 43.51
C TRP A 774 -5.37 32.92 42.12
N VAL A 775 -6.64 33.23 41.89
CA VAL A 775 -7.28 33.06 40.57
C VAL A 775 -6.62 33.97 39.52
N PHE A 776 -6.22 35.19 39.88
CA PHE A 776 -5.41 36.04 38.98
C PHE A 776 -4.09 35.37 38.57
N THR A 777 -3.39 34.66 39.46
CA THR A 777 -2.19 33.88 39.08
C THR A 777 -2.49 32.67 38.20
N LEU A 778 -3.68 32.06 38.30
CA LEU A 778 -4.12 31.02 37.35
C LEU A 778 -4.39 31.61 35.97
N VAL A 779 -5.10 32.74 35.88
CA VAL A 779 -5.36 33.45 34.61
C VAL A 779 -4.05 33.81 33.89
N LEU A 780 -3.02 34.25 34.62
CA LEU A 780 -1.70 34.52 34.05
C LEU A 780 -1.00 33.27 33.49
N GLU A 781 -1.22 32.09 34.08
CA GLU A 781 -0.66 30.82 33.59
C GLU A 781 -1.42 30.28 32.38
N GLU A 782 -2.75 30.42 32.32
CA GLU A 782 -3.54 30.12 31.11
C GLU A 782 -3.14 31.03 29.94
N ILE A 783 -2.96 32.33 30.20
CA ILE A 783 -2.38 33.28 29.23
C ILE A 783 -0.98 32.83 28.81
N ARG A 784 -0.13 32.36 29.73
CA ARG A 784 1.19 31.84 29.36
C ARG A 784 1.09 30.62 28.45
N GLN A 785 0.20 29.68 28.79
CA GLN A 785 -0.04 28.42 28.08
C GLN A 785 -0.52 28.69 26.64
N GLY A 786 -1.52 29.55 26.46
CA GLY A 786 -2.07 29.89 25.14
C GLY A 786 -1.15 30.72 24.24
N PHE A 787 -0.41 31.69 24.79
CA PHE A 787 0.35 32.65 23.96
C PHE A 787 1.83 32.28 23.72
N PHE A 788 2.56 31.81 24.75
CA PHE A 788 4.04 31.73 24.71
C PHE A 788 4.62 30.35 24.35
N THR A 789 3.80 29.32 24.16
CA THR A 789 4.27 27.91 24.08
C THR A 789 4.78 27.47 22.68
N ALA A 790 4.56 28.30 21.65
CA ALA A 790 4.99 28.03 20.26
C ALA A 790 5.53 29.28 19.54
N GLU A 791 6.50 29.09 18.65
CA GLU A 791 7.13 30.14 17.82
C GLU A 791 6.29 30.46 16.55
N ASP A 792 6.67 31.51 15.81
CA ASP A 792 6.33 31.87 14.41
C ASP A 792 4.87 31.76 13.90
N THR A 793 3.87 31.61 14.77
CA THR A 793 2.46 31.37 14.38
C THR A 793 1.50 32.50 14.76
N HIS A 794 0.58 32.84 13.86
CA HIS A 794 -0.44 33.88 14.05
C HIS A 794 -1.31 33.63 15.28
N LEU A 795 -1.57 34.69 16.07
CA LEU A 795 -2.32 34.65 17.32
C LEU A 795 -3.71 33.99 17.20
N VAL A 796 -4.41 34.22 16.07
CA VAL A 796 -5.74 33.64 15.82
C VAL A 796 -5.68 32.11 15.71
N LYS A 797 -4.67 31.53 15.02
CA LYS A 797 -4.52 30.07 14.95
C LYS A 797 -4.18 29.47 16.31
N LYS A 798 -3.36 30.15 17.12
CA LYS A 798 -3.06 29.74 18.51
C LYS A 798 -4.31 29.70 19.38
N PHE A 799 -5.12 30.76 19.35
CA PHE A 799 -6.37 30.83 20.11
C PHE A 799 -7.38 29.75 19.65
N SER A 800 -7.50 29.54 18.33
CA SER A 800 -8.36 28.48 17.78
C SER A 800 -7.95 27.09 18.27
N LEU A 801 -6.65 26.78 18.35
CA LEU A 801 -6.14 25.50 18.86
C LEU A 801 -6.35 25.36 20.38
N TYR A 802 -6.15 26.42 21.16
CA TYR A 802 -6.42 26.40 22.61
C TYR A 802 -7.91 26.13 22.90
N VAL A 803 -8.81 26.75 22.12
CA VAL A 803 -10.28 26.60 22.24
C VAL A 803 -10.80 25.30 21.62
N GLU A 804 -9.97 24.49 20.94
CA GLU A 804 -10.38 23.19 20.40
C GLU A 804 -10.53 22.13 21.52
N ASP A 805 -9.69 22.20 22.55
CA ASP A 805 -9.69 21.28 23.70
C ASP A 805 -10.91 21.47 24.63
N ASN A 806 -11.50 20.37 25.09
CA ASN A 806 -12.63 20.36 26.01
C ASN A 806 -12.27 20.84 27.43
N TRP A 807 -11.05 20.60 27.90
CA TRP A 807 -10.63 21.01 29.24
C TRP A 807 -10.33 22.51 29.30
N ASN A 808 -9.67 23.06 28.28
CA ASN A 808 -9.45 24.51 28.16
C ASN A 808 -10.79 25.29 28.07
N LYS A 809 -11.83 24.74 27.42
CA LYS A 809 -13.18 25.32 27.45
C LYS A 809 -13.75 25.36 28.88
N CYS A 810 -13.56 24.30 29.66
CA CYS A 810 -13.99 24.23 31.06
C CYS A 810 -13.29 25.29 31.92
N ASP A 811 -11.97 25.44 31.75
CA ASP A 811 -11.16 26.43 32.48
C ASP A 811 -11.54 27.88 32.10
N MET A 812 -11.82 28.15 30.82
CA MET A 812 -12.34 29.45 30.37
C MET A 812 -13.74 29.74 30.93
N VAL A 813 -14.60 28.72 31.08
CA VAL A 813 -15.92 28.86 31.72
C VAL A 813 -15.78 29.14 33.21
N ALA A 814 -14.88 28.47 33.94
CA ALA A 814 -14.61 28.75 35.36
C ALA A 814 -14.10 30.19 35.55
N ILE A 815 -13.10 30.62 34.77
CA ILE A 815 -12.58 31.99 34.83
C ILE A 815 -13.68 33.02 34.54
N PHE A 816 -14.58 32.76 33.59
CA PHE A 816 -15.72 33.61 33.31
C PHE A 816 -16.75 33.66 34.45
N LEU A 817 -17.13 32.50 35.02
CA LEU A 817 -18.08 32.42 36.13
C LEU A 817 -17.53 33.08 37.40
N PHE A 818 -16.25 32.88 37.72
CA PHE A 818 -15.57 33.57 38.81
C PHE A 818 -15.62 35.09 38.64
N LEU A 819 -15.30 35.61 37.45
CA LEU A 819 -15.36 37.05 37.15
C LEU A 819 -16.78 37.61 37.30
N VAL A 820 -17.81 36.93 36.79
CA VAL A 820 -19.22 37.33 36.95
C VAL A 820 -19.63 37.29 38.44
N GLY A 821 -19.22 36.24 39.17
CA GLY A 821 -19.48 36.08 40.60
C GLY A 821 -18.86 37.20 41.44
N VAL A 822 -17.60 37.55 41.18
CA VAL A 822 -16.91 38.68 41.84
C VAL A 822 -17.56 40.03 41.48
N VAL A 823 -17.97 40.25 40.23
CA VAL A 823 -18.70 41.49 39.85
C VAL A 823 -20.05 41.58 40.58
N CYS A 824 -20.82 40.49 40.66
CA CYS A 824 -22.08 40.47 41.41
C CYS A 824 -21.86 40.66 42.93
N ARG A 825 -20.79 40.08 43.49
CA ARG A 825 -20.35 40.23 44.89
C ARG A 825 -20.02 41.69 45.27
N MET A 826 -19.60 42.52 44.31
CA MET A 826 -19.35 43.96 44.51
C MET A 826 -20.62 44.83 44.46
N LEU A 827 -21.74 44.30 43.93
CA LEU A 827 -22.98 45.03 43.74
C LEU A 827 -24.01 44.64 44.83
N PRO A 828 -24.43 45.55 45.72
CA PRO A 828 -25.27 45.19 46.87
C PRO A 828 -26.66 44.64 46.48
N SER A 829 -27.17 45.01 45.30
CA SER A 829 -28.46 44.54 44.79
C SER A 829 -28.45 43.10 44.26
N VAL A 830 -27.27 42.49 44.05
CA VAL A 830 -27.11 41.13 43.49
C VAL A 830 -26.10 40.29 44.28
N PHE A 831 -25.87 40.62 45.55
CA PHE A 831 -24.93 39.95 46.44
C PHE A 831 -25.21 38.43 46.57
N GLU A 832 -26.47 38.03 46.79
CA GLU A 832 -26.87 36.61 46.88
C GLU A 832 -26.77 35.89 45.52
N ALA A 833 -26.95 36.60 44.40
CA ALA A 833 -26.67 36.05 43.08
C ALA A 833 -25.16 35.83 42.90
N GLY A 834 -24.31 36.75 43.38
CA GLY A 834 -22.86 36.56 43.45
C GLY A 834 -22.45 35.35 44.28
N ARG A 835 -23.08 35.15 45.46
CA ARG A 835 -22.92 33.95 46.28
C ARG A 835 -23.28 32.67 45.52
N THR A 836 -24.40 32.70 44.81
CA THR A 836 -24.93 31.56 44.04
C THR A 836 -24.03 31.22 42.84
N VAL A 837 -23.55 32.24 42.11
CA VAL A 837 -22.61 32.06 40.98
C VAL A 837 -21.27 31.50 41.48
N LEU A 838 -20.71 32.03 42.57
CA LEU A 838 -19.44 31.52 43.14
C LEU A 838 -19.58 30.10 43.71
N ALA A 839 -20.78 29.69 44.16
CA ALA A 839 -21.05 28.31 44.57
C ALA A 839 -21.10 27.34 43.37
N MET A 840 -21.66 27.76 42.22
CA MET A 840 -21.63 26.98 40.98
C MET A 840 -20.21 26.92 40.39
N ASP A 841 -19.49 28.04 40.40
CA ASP A 841 -18.10 28.15 39.96
C ASP A 841 -17.15 27.22 40.75
N PHE A 842 -17.33 27.11 42.08
CA PHE A 842 -16.60 26.14 42.90
C PHE A 842 -16.79 24.69 42.41
N MET A 843 -17.97 24.32 41.91
CA MET A 843 -18.19 22.99 41.31
C MET A 843 -17.36 22.82 40.03
N VAL A 844 -17.25 23.84 39.17
CA VAL A 844 -16.43 23.79 37.95
C VAL A 844 -14.94 23.68 38.29
N PHE A 845 -14.44 24.47 39.23
CA PHE A 845 -13.06 24.33 39.74
C PHE A 845 -12.82 22.96 40.40
N THR A 846 -13.82 22.35 41.03
CA THR A 846 -13.70 20.99 41.58
C THR A 846 -13.65 19.93 40.47
N LEU A 847 -14.42 20.08 39.38
CA LEU A 847 -14.36 19.17 38.22
C LEU A 847 -12.97 19.15 37.55
N ARG A 848 -12.20 20.25 37.61
CA ARG A 848 -10.81 20.31 37.09
C ARG A 848 -9.89 19.26 37.72
N LEU A 849 -10.17 18.77 38.93
CA LEU A 849 -9.43 17.67 39.56
C LEU A 849 -9.42 16.39 38.70
N ILE A 850 -10.48 16.13 37.94
CA ILE A 850 -10.58 14.95 37.07
C ILE A 850 -9.48 14.97 36.01
N HIS A 851 -9.24 16.13 35.39
CA HIS A 851 -8.16 16.30 34.41
C HIS A 851 -6.77 16.11 35.05
N ILE A 852 -6.55 16.69 36.23
CA ILE A 852 -5.28 16.58 36.96
C ILE A 852 -4.97 15.12 37.32
N PHE A 853 -5.98 14.31 37.67
CA PHE A 853 -5.80 12.89 37.96
C PHE A 853 -5.75 11.97 36.73
N ALA A 854 -6.01 12.47 35.52
CA ALA A 854 -5.94 11.67 34.28
C ALA A 854 -4.52 11.13 33.99
N ILE A 855 -3.47 11.76 34.52
CA ILE A 855 -2.09 11.26 34.40
C ILE A 855 -1.83 9.97 35.21
N HIS A 856 -2.70 9.60 36.14
CA HIS A 856 -2.49 8.43 37.00
C HIS A 856 -2.91 7.11 36.32
N LYS A 857 -1.99 6.14 36.26
CA LYS A 857 -2.14 4.85 35.53
C LYS A 857 -3.45 4.08 35.81
N GLN A 858 -3.99 4.16 37.03
CA GLN A 858 -5.22 3.43 37.40
C GLN A 858 -6.52 4.23 37.20
N LEU A 859 -6.44 5.52 36.87
CA LEU A 859 -7.58 6.44 36.75
C LEU A 859 -7.75 6.97 35.32
N GLY A 860 -6.66 7.34 34.65
CA GLY A 860 -6.68 7.90 33.29
C GLY A 860 -7.46 7.07 32.26
N PRO A 861 -7.21 5.75 32.11
CA PRO A 861 -8.00 4.92 31.20
C PRO A 861 -9.50 4.90 31.52
N LYS A 862 -9.88 5.02 32.79
CA LYS A 862 -11.29 5.08 33.23
C LYS A 862 -11.93 6.42 32.90
N ILE A 863 -11.20 7.52 33.07
CA ILE A 863 -11.66 8.87 32.69
C ILE A 863 -11.91 8.94 31.17
N ILE A 864 -11.07 8.30 30.36
CA ILE A 864 -11.25 8.25 28.89
C ILE A 864 -12.42 7.38 28.44
N ILE A 865 -12.75 6.32 29.20
CA ILE A 865 -13.98 5.56 29.01
C ILE A 865 -15.20 6.47 29.29
N VAL A 866 -15.20 7.19 30.41
CA VAL A 866 -16.29 8.13 30.77
C VAL A 866 -16.47 9.24 29.73
N GLU A 867 -15.40 9.89 29.27
CA GLU A 867 -15.47 10.96 28.25
C GLU A 867 -16.18 10.49 26.97
N ARG A 868 -15.95 9.23 26.56
CA ARG A 868 -16.59 8.67 25.36
C ARG A 868 -18.06 8.32 25.57
N MET A 869 -18.39 7.73 26.72
CA MET A 869 -19.76 7.39 27.09
C MET A 869 -20.69 8.62 27.21
N MET A 870 -20.14 9.83 27.43
CA MET A 870 -20.92 11.08 27.43
C MET A 870 -21.63 11.37 26.09
N LYS A 871 -21.19 10.78 24.97
CA LYS A 871 -21.91 10.89 23.69
C LYS A 871 -23.23 10.12 23.72
N ASP A 872 -23.21 8.91 24.30
CA ASP A 872 -24.38 8.06 24.45
C ASP A 872 -25.38 8.69 25.44
N VAL A 873 -24.87 9.33 26.49
CA VAL A 873 -25.67 10.17 27.43
C VAL A 873 -26.42 11.27 26.68
N PHE A 874 -25.76 11.98 25.75
CA PHE A 874 -26.42 13.08 25.03
C PHE A 874 -27.59 12.60 24.17
N PHE A 875 -27.43 11.50 23.44
CA PHE A 875 -28.53 10.90 22.67
C PHE A 875 -29.66 10.39 23.57
N PHE A 876 -29.33 9.75 24.69
CA PHE A 876 -30.32 9.31 25.69
C PHE A 876 -31.10 10.50 26.29
N LEU A 877 -30.41 11.56 26.70
CA LEU A 877 -31.02 12.75 27.29
C LEU A 877 -31.98 13.43 26.30
N PHE A 878 -31.66 13.44 25.00
CA PHE A 878 -32.59 13.95 23.97
C PHE A 878 -33.91 13.18 23.96
N PHE A 879 -33.88 11.84 23.88
CA PHE A 879 -35.11 11.03 23.91
C PHE A 879 -35.86 11.16 25.23
N LEU A 880 -35.13 11.18 26.36
CA LEU A 880 -35.73 11.34 27.68
C LEU A 880 -36.43 12.70 27.82
N SER A 881 -35.81 13.80 27.37
CA SER A 881 -36.39 15.14 27.41
C SER A 881 -37.67 15.26 26.58
N VAL A 882 -37.69 14.69 25.36
CA VAL A 882 -38.90 14.70 24.51
C VAL A 882 -40.07 13.96 25.20
N TRP A 883 -39.79 12.79 25.77
CA TRP A 883 -40.81 11.99 26.48
C TRP A 883 -41.29 12.65 27.77
N LEU A 884 -40.37 13.21 28.55
CA LEU A 884 -40.61 13.90 29.82
C LEU A 884 -41.49 15.15 29.62
N VAL A 885 -41.19 15.96 28.60
CA VAL A 885 -42.02 17.14 28.26
C VAL A 885 -43.44 16.73 27.86
N ALA A 886 -43.59 15.71 27.03
CA ALA A 886 -44.91 15.25 26.58
C ALA A 886 -45.80 14.78 27.75
N TYR A 887 -45.24 13.92 28.63
CA TYR A 887 -45.94 13.46 29.84
C TYR A 887 -46.19 14.59 30.85
N GLY A 888 -45.24 15.50 31.05
CA GLY A 888 -45.38 16.64 31.96
C GLY A 888 -46.46 17.63 31.54
N VAL A 889 -46.54 17.95 30.25
CA VAL A 889 -47.60 18.82 29.69
C VAL A 889 -48.96 18.15 29.80
N ALA A 890 -49.08 16.86 29.47
CA ALA A 890 -50.34 16.12 29.62
C ALA A 890 -50.81 16.07 31.09
N THR A 891 -49.89 15.81 32.02
CA THR A 891 -50.16 15.75 33.46
C THR A 891 -50.61 17.10 34.02
N GLN A 892 -49.94 18.19 33.66
CA GLN A 892 -50.33 19.56 34.04
C GLN A 892 -51.71 19.94 33.47
N ALA A 893 -51.99 19.57 32.21
CA ALA A 893 -53.27 19.88 31.55
C ALA A 893 -54.46 19.12 32.17
N LEU A 894 -54.26 17.88 32.63
CA LEU A 894 -55.29 17.08 33.28
C LEU A 894 -55.53 17.52 34.74
N LEU A 895 -54.46 17.70 35.54
CA LEU A 895 -54.58 18.03 36.97
C LEU A 895 -54.88 19.51 37.23
N HIS A 896 -54.27 20.45 36.49
CA HIS A 896 -54.35 21.88 36.81
C HIS A 896 -54.61 22.76 35.57
N PRO A 897 -55.75 22.58 34.86
CA PRO A 897 -56.07 23.29 33.62
C PRO A 897 -56.26 24.80 33.75
N HIS A 898 -56.26 25.34 34.97
CA HIS A 898 -56.53 26.77 35.26
C HIS A 898 -55.41 27.48 36.04
N ASP A 899 -54.28 26.81 36.33
CA ASP A 899 -53.14 27.45 37.00
C ASP A 899 -52.23 28.14 35.99
N GLY A 900 -52.36 29.45 35.86
CA GLY A 900 -51.57 30.29 34.94
C GLY A 900 -50.19 30.70 35.44
N ARG A 901 -49.76 30.29 36.65
CA ARG A 901 -48.48 30.71 37.25
C ARG A 901 -47.31 30.04 36.55
N LEU A 902 -46.61 30.77 35.67
CA LEU A 902 -45.51 30.26 34.82
C LEU A 902 -44.46 29.44 35.60
N GLU A 903 -43.99 29.91 36.75
CA GLU A 903 -43.00 29.19 37.57
C GLU A 903 -43.52 27.82 38.05
N TRP A 904 -44.78 27.77 38.49
CA TRP A 904 -45.44 26.52 38.90
C TRP A 904 -45.70 25.59 37.71
N ILE A 905 -46.03 26.14 36.53
CA ILE A 905 -46.15 25.36 35.29
C ILE A 905 -44.79 24.72 34.95
N PHE A 906 -43.70 25.49 34.87
CA PHE A 906 -42.36 24.93 34.60
C PHE A 906 -41.93 23.88 35.64
N ARG A 907 -42.20 24.14 36.93
CA ARG A 907 -41.89 23.20 38.02
C ARG A 907 -42.71 21.91 37.96
N ARG A 908 -43.98 21.97 37.53
CA ARG A 908 -44.85 20.79 37.37
C ARG A 908 -44.63 20.04 36.06
N VAL A 909 -44.31 20.72 34.97
CA VAL A 909 -44.09 20.12 33.64
C VAL A 909 -42.71 19.48 33.49
N LEU A 910 -41.66 20.08 34.08
CA LEU A 910 -40.28 19.58 33.91
C LEU A 910 -39.75 18.91 35.19
N TYR A 911 -39.71 19.67 36.29
CA TYR A 911 -38.99 19.25 37.50
C TYR A 911 -39.66 18.08 38.22
N ARG A 912 -41.00 18.04 38.31
CA ARG A 912 -41.72 16.91 38.94
C ARG A 912 -41.59 15.58 38.16
N PRO A 913 -41.87 15.51 36.84
CA PRO A 913 -41.59 14.32 36.04
C PRO A 913 -40.14 13.83 36.10
N TYR A 914 -39.17 14.74 36.16
CA TYR A 914 -37.76 14.39 36.32
C TYR A 914 -37.51 13.61 37.63
N LEU A 915 -38.06 14.08 38.76
CA LEU A 915 -37.92 13.41 40.06
C LEU A 915 -38.66 12.06 40.14
N GLN A 916 -39.79 11.92 39.44
CA GLN A 916 -40.56 10.66 39.39
C GLN A 916 -39.76 9.50 38.79
N ILE A 917 -38.88 9.76 37.81
CA ILE A 917 -37.96 8.76 37.23
C ILE A 917 -37.08 8.12 38.32
N PHE A 918 -36.61 8.92 39.27
CA PHE A 918 -35.78 8.49 40.41
C PHE A 918 -36.61 7.96 41.60
N GLY A 919 -37.90 7.67 41.41
CA GLY A 919 -38.78 7.10 42.43
C GLY A 919 -39.38 8.09 43.42
N GLN A 920 -39.12 9.40 43.29
CA GLN A 920 -39.81 10.43 44.08
C GLN A 920 -41.18 10.73 43.46
N ILE A 921 -42.15 9.86 43.76
CA ILE A 921 -43.54 9.97 43.29
C ILE A 921 -44.38 10.63 44.41
N PRO A 922 -44.82 11.90 44.26
CA PRO A 922 -45.66 12.58 45.24
C PRO A 922 -47.12 12.10 45.14
N LEU A 923 -47.39 10.87 45.59
CA LEU A 923 -48.74 10.28 45.60
C LEU A 923 -49.74 11.15 46.37
N ASP A 924 -49.29 11.83 47.44
CA ASP A 924 -50.09 12.74 48.26
C ASP A 924 -50.65 13.97 47.52
N GLU A 925 -50.16 14.27 46.31
CA GLU A 925 -50.68 15.33 45.43
C GLU A 925 -51.47 14.80 44.22
N ILE A 926 -51.50 13.48 44.02
CA ILE A 926 -52.09 12.81 42.85
C ILE A 926 -53.31 11.99 43.26
N ASP A 927 -53.26 11.27 44.39
CA ASP A 927 -54.37 10.44 44.87
C ASP A 927 -55.40 11.24 45.68
N GLU A 928 -56.67 11.07 45.30
CA GLU A 928 -57.85 11.76 45.87
C GLU A 928 -57.98 11.61 47.40
N ALA A 929 -57.56 10.46 47.95
CA ALA A 929 -57.77 10.08 49.35
C ALA A 929 -56.99 10.90 50.40
N ARG A 930 -56.17 11.89 49.99
CA ARG A 930 -55.36 12.72 50.92
C ARG A 930 -55.45 14.24 50.70
N VAL A 931 -56.10 14.70 49.64
CA VAL A 931 -56.10 16.13 49.26
C VAL A 931 -57.31 16.86 49.85
N ASN A 932 -57.14 17.47 51.03
CA ASN A 932 -58.16 18.30 51.70
C ASN A 932 -58.37 19.68 51.01
N CYS A 933 -58.77 19.68 49.74
CA CYS A 933 -59.15 20.88 49.00
C CYS A 933 -60.57 21.32 49.33
N SER A 934 -60.70 22.27 50.27
CA SER A 934 -61.98 22.88 50.61
C SER A 934 -62.47 23.87 49.54
N VAL A 935 -63.79 23.95 49.35
CA VAL A 935 -64.40 24.67 48.22
C VAL A 935 -64.54 26.16 48.50
N HIS A 936 -63.49 26.95 48.24
CA HIS A 936 -63.63 28.32 47.71
C HIS A 936 -62.30 28.89 47.15
N PRO A 937 -62.33 29.58 45.99
CA PRO A 937 -61.15 30.24 45.43
C PRO A 937 -60.97 31.64 46.05
N LEU A 938 -60.19 31.74 47.13
CA LEU A 938 -59.67 33.02 47.62
C LEU A 938 -58.14 33.01 47.59
N LEU A 939 -57.58 34.12 47.10
CA LEU A 939 -56.17 34.27 46.78
C LEU A 939 -55.29 34.23 48.04
N LEU A 940 -54.49 33.16 48.16
CA LEU A 940 -53.26 33.15 48.94
C LEU A 940 -52.13 32.73 47.99
N GLU A 941 -51.23 33.64 47.67
CA GLU A 941 -50.34 33.52 46.49
C GLU A 941 -49.42 32.30 46.51
N ASP A 942 -49.02 31.83 47.70
CA ASP A 942 -48.18 30.64 47.91
C ASP A 942 -48.95 29.30 47.94
N SER A 943 -50.28 29.31 47.87
CA SER A 943 -51.07 28.07 47.96
C SER A 943 -50.98 27.21 46.68
N PRO A 944 -50.82 25.88 46.79
CA PRO A 944 -50.82 24.98 45.63
C PRO A 944 -52.26 24.85 45.09
N SER A 945 -52.45 25.10 43.79
CA SER A 945 -53.77 24.95 43.15
C SER A 945 -54.27 23.51 43.25
N CYS A 946 -55.54 23.35 43.60
CA CYS A 946 -56.18 22.03 43.73
C CYS A 946 -56.16 21.22 42.42
N PRO A 947 -56.08 19.87 42.50
CA PRO A 947 -56.18 19.00 41.35
C PRO A 947 -57.63 18.86 40.86
N ASN A 948 -57.81 18.73 39.54
CA ASN A 948 -59.06 18.39 38.90
C ASN A 948 -59.29 16.87 38.90
N LEU A 949 -60.34 16.42 39.58
CA LEU A 949 -60.62 15.00 39.79
C LEU A 949 -61.21 14.28 38.57
N TYR A 950 -61.74 15.01 37.57
CA TYR A 950 -62.54 14.47 36.45
C TYR A 950 -61.87 13.32 35.67
N ALA A 951 -60.54 13.33 35.56
CA ALA A 951 -59.78 12.36 34.77
C ALA A 951 -58.60 11.72 35.53
N ASN A 952 -58.66 11.65 36.87
CA ASN A 952 -57.49 11.24 37.67
C ASN A 952 -57.01 9.80 37.36
N TRP A 953 -57.93 8.89 37.06
CA TRP A 953 -57.60 7.51 36.61
C TRP A 953 -56.68 7.49 35.37
N LEU A 954 -56.82 8.46 34.46
CA LEU A 954 -55.98 8.59 33.27
C LEU A 954 -54.60 9.15 33.62
N VAL A 955 -54.49 10.01 34.64
CA VAL A 955 -53.20 10.49 35.16
C VAL A 955 -52.42 9.35 35.79
N ILE A 956 -53.08 8.48 36.56
CA ILE A 956 -52.48 7.27 37.15
C ILE A 956 -52.03 6.30 36.03
N LEU A 957 -52.86 6.09 35.01
CA LEU A 957 -52.49 5.28 33.82
C LEU A 957 -51.26 5.87 33.10
N LEU A 958 -51.22 7.20 32.90
CA LEU A 958 -50.10 7.90 32.28
C LEU A 958 -48.83 7.82 33.13
N LEU A 959 -48.92 7.92 34.46
CA LEU A 959 -47.79 7.75 35.38
C LEU A 959 -47.20 6.33 35.30
N VAL A 960 -48.05 5.29 35.33
CA VAL A 960 -47.60 3.89 35.15
C VAL A 960 -46.96 3.68 33.78
N THR A 961 -47.56 4.23 32.72
CA THR A 961 -47.02 4.13 31.34
C THR A 961 -45.69 4.88 31.20
N PHE A 962 -45.59 6.08 31.79
CA PHE A 962 -44.38 6.89 31.83
C PHE A 962 -43.24 6.13 32.52
N LEU A 963 -43.46 5.63 33.74
CA LEU A 963 -42.47 4.89 34.52
C LEU A 963 -42.05 3.57 33.84
N LEU A 964 -42.97 2.87 33.18
CA LEU A 964 -42.65 1.69 32.38
C LEU A 964 -41.69 2.05 31.24
N VAL A 965 -42.00 3.10 30.47
CA VAL A 965 -41.17 3.54 29.34
C VAL A 965 -39.83 4.11 29.82
N THR A 966 -39.78 4.94 30.87
CA THR A 966 -38.51 5.50 31.35
C THR A 966 -37.64 4.44 32.02
N ASN A 967 -38.18 3.64 32.93
CA ASN A 967 -37.36 2.84 33.85
C ASN A 967 -37.16 1.40 33.36
N VAL A 968 -38.09 0.83 32.57
CA VAL A 968 -37.94 -0.53 32.01
C VAL A 968 -37.41 -0.52 30.58
N LEU A 969 -37.76 0.46 29.75
CA LEU A 969 -37.23 0.59 28.39
C LEU A 969 -35.99 1.50 28.32
N LEU A 970 -36.13 2.80 28.57
CA LEU A 970 -35.08 3.79 28.29
C LEU A 970 -33.84 3.62 29.18
N MET A 971 -34.00 3.43 30.50
CA MET A 971 -32.86 3.22 31.42
C MET A 971 -32.10 1.93 31.11
N ASN A 972 -32.78 0.83 30.78
CA ASN A 972 -32.11 -0.41 30.38
C ASN A 972 -31.42 -0.28 29.02
N LEU A 973 -31.97 0.50 28.09
CA LEU A 973 -31.29 0.84 26.84
C LEU A 973 -30.01 1.66 27.09
N LEU A 974 -30.02 2.61 28.03
CA LEU A 974 -28.82 3.34 28.43
C LEU A 974 -27.75 2.40 29.00
N ILE A 975 -28.14 1.48 29.88
CA ILE A 975 -27.22 0.45 30.45
C ILE A 975 -26.64 -0.44 29.33
N ALA A 976 -27.45 -0.83 28.34
CA ALA A 976 -27.00 -1.63 27.20
C ALA A 976 -26.01 -0.86 26.29
N MET A 977 -26.32 0.38 25.93
CA MET A 977 -25.40 1.25 25.17
C MET A 977 -24.09 1.48 25.93
N PHE A 978 -24.17 1.76 27.22
CA PHE A 978 -23.01 1.88 28.10
C PHE A 978 -22.17 0.61 28.16
N SER A 979 -22.79 -0.58 28.26
CA SER A 979 -22.07 -1.86 28.28
C SER A 979 -21.31 -2.09 26.97
N TYR A 980 -21.96 -1.83 25.82
CA TYR A 980 -21.34 -1.95 24.51
C TYR A 980 -20.18 -0.97 24.32
N THR A 981 -20.39 0.33 24.59
CA THR A 981 -19.35 1.36 24.50
C THR A 981 -18.20 1.07 25.47
N PHE A 982 -18.49 0.58 26.68
CA PHE A 982 -17.49 0.18 27.65
C PHE A 982 -16.59 -0.95 27.11
N GLN A 983 -17.17 -2.03 26.58
CA GLN A 983 -16.41 -3.14 25.99
C GLN A 983 -15.52 -2.69 24.81
N VAL A 984 -16.10 -1.96 23.85
CA VAL A 984 -15.39 -1.48 22.64
C VAL A 984 -14.27 -0.49 22.99
N VAL A 985 -14.49 0.39 23.97
CA VAL A 985 -13.46 1.36 24.40
C VAL A 985 -12.41 0.72 25.30
N GLN A 986 -12.77 -0.17 26.23
CA GLN A 986 -11.85 -0.78 27.20
C GLN A 986 -10.65 -1.44 26.51
N GLY A 987 -10.87 -2.22 25.45
CA GLY A 987 -9.80 -2.90 24.71
C GLY A 987 -8.74 -1.97 24.11
N ASN A 988 -9.07 -0.68 23.92
CA ASN A 988 -8.16 0.34 23.37
C ASN A 988 -7.81 1.45 24.38
N ALA A 989 -8.41 1.45 25.58
CA ALA A 989 -8.35 2.57 26.52
C ALA A 989 -6.93 2.84 27.06
N ASP A 990 -6.13 1.79 27.28
CA ASP A 990 -4.71 1.93 27.66
C ASP A 990 -3.91 2.62 26.55
N THR A 991 -4.12 2.27 25.29
CA THR A 991 -3.46 2.89 24.12
C THR A 991 -3.83 4.38 24.00
N PHE A 992 -5.11 4.74 24.14
CA PHE A 992 -5.53 6.15 24.14
C PHE A 992 -4.96 6.93 25.34
N TRP A 993 -4.93 6.32 26.53
CA TRP A 993 -4.35 6.95 27.73
C TRP A 993 -2.82 7.12 27.62
N LYS A 994 -2.09 6.10 27.16
CA LYS A 994 -0.64 6.15 26.91
C LYS A 994 -0.25 7.24 25.91
N PHE A 995 -1.09 7.50 24.92
CA PHE A 995 -0.96 8.63 24.00
C PHE A 995 -1.19 9.99 24.70
N GLN A 996 -2.31 10.18 25.41
CA GLN A 996 -2.55 11.44 26.14
C GLN A 996 -1.51 11.72 27.24
N ARG A 997 -0.98 10.68 27.88
CA ARG A 997 0.11 10.77 28.86
C ARG A 997 1.34 11.50 28.29
N TYR A 998 1.63 11.36 26.99
CA TYR A 998 2.69 12.14 26.34
C TYR A 998 2.41 13.65 26.43
N HIS A 999 1.23 14.08 25.97
CA HIS A 999 0.84 15.50 25.97
C HIS A 999 0.89 16.11 27.38
N LEU A 1000 0.34 15.41 28.38
CA LEU A 1000 0.38 15.84 29.79
C LEU A 1000 1.82 15.94 30.32
N ILE A 1001 2.70 14.99 30.00
CA ILE A 1001 4.12 15.04 30.44
C ILE A 1001 4.86 16.22 29.78
N VAL A 1002 4.63 16.47 28.49
CA VAL A 1002 5.22 17.62 27.78
C VAL A 1002 4.72 18.95 28.38
N GLU A 1003 3.45 19.03 28.74
CA GLU A 1003 2.87 20.20 29.42
C GLU A 1003 3.53 20.45 30.79
N TYR A 1004 3.57 19.44 31.68
CA TYR A 1004 4.16 19.58 33.02
C TYR A 1004 5.68 19.82 32.97
N HIS A 1005 6.41 19.30 31.98
CA HIS A 1005 7.82 19.63 31.74
C HIS A 1005 8.00 21.08 31.23
N GLY A 1006 7.02 21.62 30.49
CA GLY A 1006 7.03 23.02 30.03
C GLY A 1006 6.79 24.04 31.15
N ARG A 1007 5.96 23.70 32.13
CA ARG A 1007 5.57 24.56 33.27
C ARG A 1007 6.77 25.04 34.11
N PRO A 1008 6.67 26.18 34.82
CA PRO A 1008 7.67 26.60 35.79
C PRO A 1008 7.61 25.76 37.08
N ALA A 1009 8.74 25.64 37.79
CA ALA A 1009 8.84 24.82 39.01
C ALA A 1009 8.10 25.41 40.24
N LEU A 1010 7.72 26.69 40.19
CA LEU A 1010 6.92 27.32 41.24
C LEU A 1010 5.43 27.21 40.89
N ALA A 1011 4.68 26.46 41.71
CA ALA A 1011 3.23 26.38 41.62
C ALA A 1011 2.56 27.74 41.95
N PRO A 1012 1.32 27.97 41.47
CA PRO A 1012 0.51 29.11 41.91
C PRO A 1012 0.34 29.11 43.45
N PRO A 1013 0.39 30.29 44.12
CA PRO A 1013 0.46 31.63 43.55
C PRO A 1013 1.90 32.16 43.33
N LEU A 1014 2.94 31.44 43.78
CA LEU A 1014 4.35 31.87 43.70
C LEU A 1014 4.89 31.92 42.26
N ILE A 1015 4.16 31.34 41.31
CA ILE A 1015 4.42 31.34 39.87
C ILE A 1015 4.69 32.74 39.29
N LEU A 1016 4.10 33.79 39.85
CA LEU A 1016 4.28 35.19 39.42
C LEU A 1016 5.75 35.65 39.53
N LEU A 1017 6.50 35.15 40.52
CA LEU A 1017 7.95 35.39 40.62
C LEU A 1017 8.72 34.71 39.48
N SER A 1018 8.27 33.54 39.04
CA SER A 1018 8.86 32.84 37.88
C SER A 1018 8.59 33.61 36.59
N HIS A 1019 7.37 34.10 36.38
CA HIS A 1019 7.03 34.94 35.23
C HIS A 1019 7.84 36.24 35.20
N LEU A 1020 7.97 36.95 36.33
CA LEU A 1020 8.86 38.10 36.45
C LEU A 1020 10.29 37.75 36.08
N SER A 1021 10.84 36.64 36.60
CA SER A 1021 12.21 36.22 36.27
C SER A 1021 12.41 35.88 34.78
N LEU A 1022 11.38 35.34 34.11
CA LEU A 1022 11.39 35.02 32.68
C LEU A 1022 11.27 36.26 31.80
N VAL A 1023 10.38 37.19 32.16
CA VAL A 1023 10.24 38.47 31.46
C VAL A 1023 11.50 39.31 31.61
N LEU A 1024 12.05 39.43 32.84
CA LEU A 1024 13.31 40.12 33.10
C LEU A 1024 14.46 39.50 32.29
N LYS A 1025 14.62 38.17 32.29
CA LYS A 1025 15.63 37.49 31.46
C LYS A 1025 15.45 37.78 29.97
N ARG A 1026 14.23 37.72 29.43
CA ARG A 1026 13.94 38.00 28.01
C ARG A 1026 14.15 39.48 27.62
N VAL A 1027 13.94 40.41 28.54
CA VAL A 1027 14.13 41.86 28.33
C VAL A 1027 15.61 42.25 28.42
N PHE A 1028 16.33 41.76 29.43
CA PHE A 1028 17.74 42.12 29.65
C PHE A 1028 18.72 41.28 28.82
N TRP A 1029 18.48 39.98 28.64
CA TRP A 1029 19.34 39.07 27.86
C TRP A 1029 18.59 38.54 26.64
N LYS A 1030 18.84 39.16 25.47
CA LYS A 1030 18.42 38.59 24.18
C LYS A 1030 19.11 37.25 23.96
N ALA A 1031 18.31 36.22 23.66
CA ALA A 1031 18.69 34.83 23.37
C ALA A 1031 19.28 34.01 24.54
N VAL A 1032 18.38 33.43 25.35
CA VAL A 1032 18.61 32.13 26.02
C VAL A 1032 17.33 31.30 25.91
N GLN A 1033 17.31 30.32 25.00
CA GLN A 1033 16.10 29.55 24.62
C GLN A 1033 16.01 28.15 25.29
N HIS A 1034 16.81 27.92 26.35
CA HIS A 1034 17.03 26.61 27.00
C HIS A 1034 15.83 26.11 27.83
N LYS A 1035 14.79 25.56 27.18
CA LYS A 1035 13.71 24.81 27.88
C LYS A 1035 13.11 23.59 27.15
N ARG A 1036 13.44 23.33 25.88
CA ARG A 1036 12.99 22.11 25.13
C ARG A 1036 14.07 21.01 25.01
N GLU A 1037 15.24 21.21 25.60
CA GLU A 1037 16.48 20.44 25.30
C GLU A 1037 16.48 18.95 25.68
N HIS A 1038 15.46 18.48 26.42
CA HIS A 1038 15.23 17.07 26.73
C HIS A 1038 14.22 16.38 25.79
N LEU A 1039 13.49 17.16 24.99
CA LEU A 1039 12.50 16.68 24.00
C LEU A 1039 12.94 16.94 22.55
N GLU A 1040 13.87 17.88 22.35
CA GLU A 1040 14.53 18.16 21.08
C GLU A 1040 16.03 18.35 21.31
N ARG A 1041 16.87 17.52 20.67
CA ARG A 1041 18.33 17.61 20.80
C ARG A 1041 19.01 17.55 19.44
N ASP A 1042 19.83 18.56 19.14
CA ASP A 1042 20.87 18.45 18.13
C ASP A 1042 22.03 17.62 18.70
N LEU A 1043 22.43 16.55 18.01
CA LEU A 1043 23.58 15.73 18.37
C LEU A 1043 24.81 16.16 17.55
N PRO A 1044 26.04 16.04 18.10
CA PRO A 1044 27.25 16.30 17.32
C PRO A 1044 27.33 15.40 16.09
N ASP A 1045 27.69 15.98 14.94
CA ASP A 1045 27.76 15.32 13.63
C ASP A 1045 28.32 13.88 13.61
N PRO A 1046 29.45 13.53 14.26
CA PRO A 1046 29.93 12.14 14.27
C PRO A 1046 29.04 11.18 15.09
N LEU A 1047 28.41 11.65 16.16
CA LEU A 1047 27.51 10.84 16.99
C LEU A 1047 26.13 10.67 16.32
N ASP A 1048 25.67 11.73 15.65
CA ASP A 1048 24.47 11.74 14.80
C ASP A 1048 24.62 10.72 13.66
N GLN A 1049 25.76 10.73 12.95
CA GLN A 1049 26.10 9.72 11.95
C GLN A 1049 26.18 8.30 12.54
N LYS A 1050 26.80 8.09 13.72
CA LYS A 1050 26.89 6.76 14.35
C LYS A 1050 25.51 6.21 14.74
N ILE A 1051 24.55 7.06 15.10
CA ILE A 1051 23.17 6.63 15.37
C ILE A 1051 22.44 6.27 14.08
N ILE A 1052 22.61 7.03 13.00
CA ILE A 1052 22.00 6.71 11.68
C ILE A 1052 22.55 5.37 11.14
N THR A 1053 23.85 5.11 11.24
CA THR A 1053 24.41 3.81 10.81
C THR A 1053 23.96 2.67 11.71
N TRP A 1054 23.89 2.87 13.04
CA TRP A 1054 23.34 1.87 13.96
C TRP A 1054 21.86 1.56 13.70
N GLU A 1055 21.01 2.58 13.44
CA GLU A 1055 19.61 2.40 13.03
C GLU A 1055 19.52 1.62 11.72
N THR A 1056 20.39 1.93 10.74
CA THR A 1056 20.42 1.24 9.44
C THR A 1056 20.76 -0.26 9.61
N VAL A 1057 21.75 -0.60 10.44
CA VAL A 1057 22.09 -2.00 10.77
C VAL A 1057 20.94 -2.70 11.51
N GLN A 1058 20.24 -2.03 12.44
CA GLN A 1058 19.05 -2.63 13.07
C GLN A 1058 17.92 -2.84 12.06
N LYS A 1059 17.77 -1.94 11.06
CA LYS A 1059 16.79 -2.07 9.99
C LYS A 1059 17.12 -3.24 9.05
N GLU A 1060 18.39 -3.48 8.73
CA GLU A 1060 18.83 -4.65 7.96
C GLU A 1060 18.58 -5.96 8.71
N ASN A 1061 18.89 -6.01 10.00
CA ASN A 1061 18.55 -7.14 10.89
C ASN A 1061 17.03 -7.39 10.92
N PHE A 1062 16.24 -6.33 11.11
CA PHE A 1062 14.78 -6.39 11.08
C PHE A 1062 14.23 -6.92 9.74
N LEU A 1063 14.71 -6.40 8.61
CA LEU A 1063 14.31 -6.84 7.27
C LEU A 1063 14.68 -8.32 7.02
N SER A 1064 15.87 -8.74 7.45
CA SER A 1064 16.30 -10.14 7.41
C SER A 1064 15.41 -11.04 8.27
N ASN A 1065 15.04 -10.60 9.47
CA ASN A 1065 14.11 -11.28 10.38
C ASN A 1065 12.66 -11.30 9.86
N VAL A 1066 12.23 -10.32 9.06
CA VAL A 1066 10.94 -10.31 8.37
C VAL A 1066 10.93 -11.28 7.18
N GLU A 1067 11.92 -11.22 6.30
CA GLU A 1067 11.99 -12.12 5.14
C GLU A 1067 12.31 -13.57 5.57
N LYS A 1068 12.99 -13.79 6.69
CA LYS A 1068 13.05 -15.11 7.34
C LYS A 1068 11.65 -15.57 7.77
N ARG A 1069 10.94 -14.80 8.61
CA ARG A 1069 9.57 -15.15 9.05
C ARG A 1069 8.59 -15.36 7.89
N ARG A 1070 8.76 -14.63 6.78
CA ARG A 1070 8.01 -14.83 5.53
C ARG A 1070 8.34 -16.17 4.87
N ARG A 1071 9.63 -16.49 4.69
CA ARG A 1071 10.10 -17.75 4.09
C ARG A 1071 9.72 -18.98 4.92
N ASP A 1072 9.69 -18.84 6.24
CA ASP A 1072 9.35 -19.88 7.21
C ASP A 1072 7.82 -20.01 7.44
N SER A 1073 7.00 -19.11 6.89
CA SER A 1073 5.55 -19.11 7.10
C SER A 1073 4.84 -20.27 6.39
N GLU A 1074 3.86 -20.88 7.06
CA GLU A 1074 3.17 -22.10 6.57
C GLU A 1074 2.62 -21.97 5.16
N GLY A 1075 2.01 -20.83 4.81
CA GLY A 1075 1.46 -20.58 3.47
C GLY A 1075 2.53 -20.47 2.37
N GLU A 1076 3.69 -19.89 2.68
CA GLU A 1076 4.81 -19.77 1.74
C GLU A 1076 5.61 -21.08 1.63
N VAL A 1077 5.72 -21.84 2.73
CA VAL A 1077 6.24 -23.22 2.72
C VAL A 1077 5.31 -24.11 1.89
N LEU A 1078 3.99 -24.03 2.07
CA LEU A 1078 2.99 -24.76 1.28
C LEU A 1078 3.02 -24.38 -0.20
N ARG A 1079 3.19 -23.09 -0.53
CA ARG A 1079 3.37 -22.63 -1.92
C ARG A 1079 4.64 -23.21 -2.55
N LYS A 1080 5.75 -23.25 -1.79
CA LYS A 1080 7.02 -23.85 -2.23
C LYS A 1080 6.94 -25.36 -2.37
N THR A 1081 6.26 -26.08 -1.48
CA THR A 1081 6.08 -27.54 -1.61
C THR A 1081 5.13 -27.88 -2.75
N ALA A 1082 4.03 -27.15 -2.93
CA ALA A 1082 3.14 -27.30 -4.09
C ALA A 1082 3.91 -27.11 -5.40
N HIS A 1083 4.66 -26.01 -5.55
CA HIS A 1083 5.46 -25.77 -6.76
C HIS A 1083 6.55 -26.82 -7.00
N ARG A 1084 7.17 -27.36 -5.93
CA ARG A 1084 8.10 -28.50 -6.03
C ARG A 1084 7.39 -29.79 -6.44
N VAL A 1085 6.16 -30.03 -5.97
CA VAL A 1085 5.34 -31.19 -6.37
C VAL A 1085 4.92 -31.06 -7.84
N ASP A 1086 4.54 -29.87 -8.30
CA ASP A 1086 4.25 -29.61 -9.73
C ASP A 1086 5.48 -29.87 -10.61
N LEU A 1087 6.67 -29.44 -10.17
CA LEU A 1087 7.93 -29.67 -10.88
C LEU A 1087 8.27 -31.18 -10.92
N VAL A 1088 8.13 -31.89 -9.79
CA VAL A 1088 8.32 -33.35 -9.73
C VAL A 1088 7.29 -34.08 -10.59
N ALA A 1089 6.04 -33.60 -10.65
CA ALA A 1089 5.00 -34.16 -11.52
C ALA A 1089 5.33 -33.94 -13.02
N LYS A 1090 5.87 -32.78 -13.42
CA LYS A 1090 6.42 -32.56 -14.78
C LYS A 1090 7.52 -33.59 -15.09
N TYR A 1091 8.52 -33.76 -14.20
CA TYR A 1091 9.62 -34.72 -14.40
C TYR A 1091 9.15 -36.18 -14.47
N LEU A 1092 8.24 -36.60 -13.59
CA LEU A 1092 7.64 -37.95 -13.62
C LEU A 1092 6.84 -38.19 -14.91
N GLY A 1093 6.19 -37.16 -15.45
CA GLY A 1093 5.56 -37.20 -16.77
C GLY A 1093 6.54 -37.52 -17.89
N GLY A 1094 7.71 -36.88 -17.88
CA GLY A 1094 8.79 -37.13 -18.85
C GLY A 1094 9.38 -38.55 -18.74
N LEU A 1095 9.71 -39.00 -17.52
CA LEU A 1095 10.23 -40.35 -17.28
C LEU A 1095 9.24 -41.45 -17.76
N ARG A 1096 7.93 -41.23 -17.55
CA ARG A 1096 6.88 -42.15 -18.01
C ARG A 1096 6.75 -42.24 -19.53
N GLU A 1097 7.22 -41.23 -20.27
CA GLU A 1097 7.27 -41.28 -21.74
C GLU A 1097 8.55 -41.98 -22.22
N GLN A 1098 9.69 -41.78 -21.54
CA GLN A 1098 10.93 -42.52 -21.80
C GLN A 1098 10.73 -44.04 -21.59
N GLU A 1099 10.00 -44.44 -20.54
CA GLU A 1099 9.67 -45.86 -20.28
C GLU A 1099 8.93 -46.51 -21.47
N LYS A 1100 7.99 -45.78 -22.10
CA LYS A 1100 7.27 -46.27 -23.30
C LYS A 1100 8.21 -46.36 -24.51
N GLN A 1101 9.10 -45.39 -24.69
CA GLN A 1101 10.06 -45.38 -25.79
C GLN A 1101 11.04 -46.56 -25.68
N ILE A 1102 11.52 -46.86 -24.47
CA ILE A 1102 12.35 -48.04 -24.19
C ILE A 1102 11.58 -49.33 -24.53
N LYS A 1103 10.35 -49.51 -24.04
CA LYS A 1103 9.52 -50.68 -24.37
C LYS A 1103 9.21 -50.81 -25.87
N CYS A 1104 9.07 -49.69 -26.57
CA CYS A 1104 8.93 -49.67 -28.02
C CYS A 1104 10.22 -50.16 -28.72
N LEU A 1105 11.38 -49.64 -28.31
CA LEU A 1105 12.69 -50.09 -28.80
C LEU A 1105 12.96 -51.56 -28.49
N GLU A 1106 12.65 -52.04 -27.27
CA GLU A 1106 12.74 -53.46 -26.91
C GLU A 1106 11.87 -54.34 -27.82
N SER A 1107 10.63 -53.93 -28.10
CA SER A 1107 9.77 -54.69 -29.02
C SER A 1107 10.27 -54.67 -30.48
N GLN A 1108 10.87 -53.56 -30.93
CA GLN A 1108 11.52 -53.49 -32.24
C GLN A 1108 12.79 -54.34 -32.31
N VAL A 1109 13.64 -54.33 -31.28
CA VAL A 1109 14.84 -55.17 -31.19
C VAL A 1109 14.44 -56.64 -31.19
N ASN A 1110 13.48 -57.04 -30.35
CA ASN A 1110 12.96 -58.41 -30.34
C ASN A 1110 12.36 -58.83 -31.70
N TYR A 1111 11.60 -57.95 -32.36
CA TYR A 1111 11.07 -58.19 -33.71
C TYR A 1111 12.20 -58.37 -34.73
N CYS A 1112 13.20 -57.48 -34.75
CA CYS A 1112 14.38 -57.60 -35.61
C CYS A 1112 15.19 -58.87 -35.31
N THR A 1113 15.32 -59.29 -34.05
CA THR A 1113 15.99 -60.54 -33.67
C THR A 1113 15.24 -61.77 -34.21
N LEU A 1114 13.90 -61.79 -34.10
CA LEU A 1114 13.07 -62.86 -34.67
C LEU A 1114 13.10 -62.87 -36.21
N LEU A 1115 13.18 -61.70 -36.84
CA LEU A 1115 13.30 -61.58 -38.28
C LEU A 1115 14.69 -62.06 -38.76
N LEU A 1116 15.75 -61.68 -38.05
CA LEU A 1116 17.12 -62.14 -38.33
C LEU A 1116 17.29 -63.65 -38.09
N SER A 1117 16.69 -64.22 -37.04
CA SER A 1117 16.71 -65.68 -36.85
C SER A 1117 15.93 -66.39 -37.97
N SER A 1118 14.73 -65.90 -38.32
CA SER A 1118 13.95 -66.46 -39.44
C SER A 1118 14.66 -66.32 -40.79
N MET A 1119 15.44 -65.25 -41.00
CA MET A 1119 16.28 -65.10 -42.19
C MET A 1119 17.48 -66.05 -42.16
N ALA A 1120 18.13 -66.25 -41.02
CA ALA A 1120 19.20 -67.24 -40.89
C ALA A 1120 18.71 -68.68 -41.14
N ASP A 1121 17.55 -69.05 -40.58
CA ASP A 1121 16.94 -70.37 -40.77
C ASP A 1121 16.53 -70.61 -42.23
N THR A 1122 16.05 -69.59 -42.94
CA THR A 1122 15.67 -69.69 -44.37
C THR A 1122 16.86 -69.62 -45.33
N LEU A 1123 17.99 -69.02 -44.92
CA LEU A 1123 19.23 -68.95 -45.69
C LEU A 1123 20.14 -70.19 -45.54
N ALA A 1124 19.70 -71.24 -44.84
CA ALA A 1124 20.48 -72.45 -44.57
C ALA A 1124 20.06 -73.75 -45.34
N PRO A 1125 19.84 -73.74 -46.68
CA PRO A 1125 19.52 -74.96 -47.43
C PRO A 1125 20.77 -75.80 -47.81
N GLY A 1126 21.23 -76.63 -46.86
CA GLY A 1126 22.11 -77.79 -47.12
C GLY A 1126 23.62 -77.57 -46.92
N GLY A 1127 24.38 -78.57 -46.45
CA GLY A 1127 23.97 -79.89 -45.92
C GLY A 1127 25.13 -80.89 -45.81
N ALA A 1128 24.88 -82.04 -45.15
CA ALA A 1128 25.71 -83.28 -45.14
C ALA A 1128 27.13 -83.18 -44.50
N TYR A 1129 27.67 -84.17 -43.76
CA TYR A 1129 27.15 -85.44 -43.17
C TYR A 1129 28.19 -85.99 -42.15
N TRP A 1130 27.77 -86.90 -41.24
CA TRP A 1130 28.61 -87.73 -40.32
C TRP A 1130 29.31 -86.97 -39.15
N SER A 1131 29.52 -87.57 -37.96
CA SER A 1131 29.24 -88.92 -37.41
C SER A 1131 28.75 -88.83 -35.95
N SER A 1132 27.76 -89.62 -35.51
CA SER A 1132 27.90 -90.87 -34.72
C SER A 1132 28.77 -90.74 -33.45
N GLN A 1133 28.36 -91.11 -32.22
CA GLN A 1133 27.18 -91.83 -31.67
C GLN A 1133 26.96 -91.30 -30.22
N ASN A 1134 25.83 -91.45 -29.51
CA ASN A 1134 25.21 -92.72 -29.17
C ASN A 1134 23.77 -92.61 -28.61
N CYS A 1135 23.03 -93.73 -28.64
CA CYS A 1135 21.82 -94.05 -27.86
C CYS A 1135 20.61 -93.08 -27.82
N GLY A 1136 19.55 -93.47 -28.54
CA GLY A 1136 18.30 -93.83 -27.83
C GLY A 1136 17.00 -93.08 -28.16
N GLY A 1137 16.39 -93.33 -29.31
CA GLY A 1137 14.99 -92.90 -29.52
C GLY A 1137 14.28 -93.43 -30.77
N ARG A 1138 13.08 -94.01 -30.57
CA ARG A 1138 11.89 -93.88 -31.45
C ARG A 1138 10.65 -94.56 -30.84
N SER A 1139 9.66 -93.73 -30.47
CA SER A 1139 8.20 -93.82 -30.74
C SER A 1139 7.57 -95.21 -30.99
N TRP A 1140 6.39 -95.57 -30.46
CA TRP A 1140 5.08 -94.95 -30.80
C TRP A 1140 3.94 -95.29 -29.80
N LYS A 1141 2.93 -94.40 -29.76
CA LYS A 1141 1.53 -94.55 -29.26
C LYS A 1141 1.25 -94.52 -27.74
N ALA A 1142 -0.01 -94.13 -27.47
CA ALA A 1142 -0.68 -93.85 -26.18
C ALA A 1142 -1.37 -95.13 -25.61
N PRO A 1143 -2.07 -95.17 -24.44
CA PRO A 1143 -2.72 -94.04 -23.73
C PRO A 1143 -2.76 -94.00 -22.17
N SER A 1144 -3.19 -92.85 -21.65
CA SER A 1144 -4.01 -92.62 -20.41
C SER A 1144 -3.71 -93.29 -19.06
N GLY A 1145 -3.59 -92.47 -17.98
CA GLY A 1145 -4.30 -92.76 -16.71
C GLY A 1145 -3.65 -92.46 -15.34
N HIS A 1146 -4.17 -91.43 -14.65
CA HIS A 1146 -4.23 -91.25 -13.18
C HIS A 1146 -2.99 -90.96 -12.27
N ARG A 1147 -3.36 -90.45 -11.08
CA ARG A 1147 -2.67 -89.99 -9.84
C ARG A 1147 -1.33 -90.65 -9.47
N GLY A 1148 -0.42 -90.03 -8.69
CA GLY A 1148 -0.48 -88.74 -7.96
C GLY A 1148 0.76 -88.50 -7.06
N ALA A 1149 0.68 -87.55 -6.11
CA ALA A 1149 1.70 -87.26 -5.08
C ALA A 1149 1.73 -88.34 -3.95
N PRO A 1150 2.65 -88.35 -2.94
CA PRO A 1150 3.63 -87.31 -2.54
C PRO A 1150 5.05 -87.84 -2.16
N GLY A 1151 5.89 -87.00 -1.55
CA GLY A 1151 7.11 -87.40 -0.81
C GLY A 1151 8.01 -86.22 -0.40
N GLY A 1152 8.54 -86.21 0.83
CA GLY A 1152 9.46 -85.18 1.33
C GLY A 1152 10.04 -85.47 2.72
N GLN A 1153 11.26 -84.98 2.98
CA GLN A 1153 12.10 -85.10 4.20
C GLN A 1153 13.22 -84.05 4.11
N GLU A 1154 13.82 -83.49 5.18
CA GLU A 1154 13.40 -83.39 6.59
C GLU A 1154 14.14 -82.20 7.30
N HIS A 1155 13.97 -82.08 8.62
CA HIS A 1155 14.32 -80.92 9.49
C HIS A 1155 15.76 -81.01 10.11
N PRO A 1156 16.20 -80.18 11.10
CA PRO A 1156 15.56 -79.13 11.95
C PRO A 1156 16.22 -77.74 11.74
N GLU A 1157 16.25 -76.69 12.59
CA GLU A 1157 15.59 -76.16 13.83
C GLU A 1157 15.86 -74.62 13.82
N ALA A 1158 15.34 -73.69 14.64
CA ALA A 1158 14.36 -73.58 15.75
C ALA A 1158 13.57 -72.24 15.53
N VAL A 1159 13.02 -71.38 16.42
CA VAL A 1159 12.95 -71.15 17.89
C VAL A 1159 11.55 -70.55 18.22
N HIS A 1160 11.24 -70.33 19.50
CA HIS A 1160 10.01 -69.76 20.09
C HIS A 1160 9.92 -68.21 20.12
N PRO A 1161 8.75 -67.57 20.47
CA PRO A 1161 7.60 -68.07 21.27
C PRO A 1161 6.19 -67.91 20.64
N GLN A 1162 5.15 -68.05 21.47
CA GLN A 1162 3.79 -68.54 21.14
C GLN A 1162 2.67 -67.48 21.08
N ALA A 1163 1.52 -67.87 20.50
CA ALA A 1163 0.21 -67.21 20.63
C ALA A 1163 -0.55 -67.67 21.90
N PRO A 1164 -1.79 -67.18 22.15
CA PRO A 1164 -2.95 -68.05 21.87
C PRO A 1164 -4.22 -67.32 21.36
N GLU A 1165 -5.28 -68.10 21.16
CA GLU A 1165 -6.62 -67.74 20.63
C GLU A 1165 -7.59 -67.20 21.71
N LEU A 1166 -8.66 -66.47 21.33
CA LEU A 1166 -10.07 -66.94 21.43
C LEU A 1166 -11.13 -65.94 20.89
N HIS A 1167 -12.37 -66.43 20.76
CA HIS A 1167 -13.62 -65.79 20.27
C HIS A 1167 -14.03 -64.41 20.85
N GLY A 1168 -14.84 -63.64 20.07
CA GLY A 1168 -15.92 -62.81 20.66
C GLY A 1168 -16.40 -61.56 19.89
N LEU A 1169 -17.64 -61.58 19.38
CA LEU A 1169 -18.49 -60.38 19.11
C LEU A 1169 -19.25 -60.03 20.42
N PRO A 1170 -19.75 -58.78 20.68
CA PRO A 1170 -20.63 -58.02 19.77
C PRO A 1170 -20.58 -56.46 19.86
N HIS A 1171 -21.58 -55.79 19.26
CA HIS A 1171 -21.92 -54.36 19.42
C HIS A 1171 -22.12 -53.95 20.92
N HIS A 1172 -22.03 -52.68 21.36
CA HIS A 1172 -22.82 -51.52 20.89
C HIS A 1172 -22.43 -50.16 21.52
N ARG A 1173 -22.63 -49.06 20.77
CA ARG A 1173 -22.97 -47.66 21.20
C ARG A 1173 -21.96 -46.80 22.02
N SER A 1174 -22.14 -45.46 21.85
CA SER A 1174 -21.64 -44.34 22.68
C SER A 1174 -20.11 -44.11 22.72
N THR A 1175 -19.58 -42.88 22.78
CA THR A 1175 -20.18 -41.53 22.66
C THR A 1175 -19.12 -40.53 22.18
N CYS A 1176 -19.51 -39.45 21.49
CA CYS A 1176 -18.61 -38.34 21.17
C CYS A 1176 -18.41 -37.42 22.39
N PRO A 1177 -17.17 -36.98 22.61
CA PRO A 1177 -16.88 -35.56 22.84
C PRO A 1177 -15.97 -35.03 21.70
N GLY A 1178 -15.91 -33.74 21.40
CA GLY A 1178 -16.69 -32.62 21.94
C GLY A 1178 -16.03 -31.31 21.47
N ALA A 1179 -16.74 -30.51 20.68
CA ALA A 1179 -16.17 -29.28 20.11
C ALA A 1179 -16.21 -28.12 21.14
N PRO A 1180 -15.12 -27.35 21.31
CA PRO A 1180 -15.18 -26.05 21.97
C PRO A 1180 -15.82 -25.03 21.01
N GLY A 1181 -16.99 -24.53 21.35
CA GLY A 1181 -17.66 -23.49 20.57
C GLY A 1181 -17.04 -22.10 20.79
N LEU A 1182 -17.03 -21.28 19.74
CA LEU A 1182 -16.88 -19.84 19.87
C LEU A 1182 -18.11 -19.27 20.61
N ALA A 1183 -17.86 -18.42 21.61
CA ALA A 1183 -18.89 -17.67 22.32
C ALA A 1183 -18.48 -16.20 22.41
N HIS A 1184 -19.47 -15.30 22.48
CA HIS A 1184 -19.24 -13.86 22.61
C HIS A 1184 -18.50 -13.49 23.89
N GLN A 1185 -17.54 -12.55 23.76
CA GLN A 1185 -17.57 -11.27 24.48
C GLN A 1185 -16.91 -10.18 23.64
#